data_AF-A0A7V3HC67-F1
#
_entry.id   AF-A0A7V3HC67-F1
#
_cell.length_a   1.000
_cell.length_b   1.000
_cell.length_c   1.000
_cell.angle_alpha   90.00
_cell.angle_beta   90.00
_cell.angle_gamma   90.00
#
_symmetry.space_group_name_H-M   'P 1'
#
loop_
_entity.id
_entity.type
_entity.pdbx_description
1 polymer ?
#
loop_
_entity_poly.entity_id
_entity_poly.type
_entity_poly.pdbx_seq_one_letter_code
_entity_poly.pdbx_strand_id
1 'polypeptide(L)'
;MNENNIENLVSEISNLDTARMTLRWALERINNIEKEKNELKKNLDLTENDRKELQARLKNIEETFSAKIKTVEDKENFYSKLEATMQLLSEGKLDVKQLIEKEARIDIVRRELENEYQRKFEELDKSQKNLVDLWNKRLLDVEGQYAQKMLESQKKYDELKNRLNEDFEKRISELEKSYKNRESELNERIRLLENSLSEQSESLEFKRSQLEKEYLDKKAQLEESYNKYKEIISFNFDNKLKALEEERKKEISSLHLSWSKERERLQNSVDEISQKYSLAQEEIKLLQNKISDIKKDFENEIIKKISESEEHFKHQREAFYVEREKLYKENEKLKQALIELENKLVIQKDSLTKEYSQKIEENNEKYLKLEKEIKEQYIKRENELSNKFNLQIEEYRKSIDSLQEIINNQQKEYEAKIVDIIEKKEEEFKNQIAQFEEQKNSFLREKKEFNLLIDKLRTEYENKIKDIAEKSSNEKAQLIAGYEKSLNEKIDAVQAMFKEREREILASAQKNSEFLAQGYISEIENQKNRISELQKVIKDTRDEFELEKINLIEDFKRQLIDREIEYKEEIEKNANRANEEKKELEKSINEKQEYIAKISGEKYELEKAFNERIENLMNENAKEREGMIKGYESKINETRIELGRYYGAEIEKQVVRIKELEGKIEAMELDREEQTKRLKEGYEEELKLIEAKRKEEIEVYKQEIEDITLEFSEKAKLYEERYINTIKEKDKLINEVITKYEVEKQELAKEYEKRIAISHRELEDQKNRLENELINLKENREREIKDLISEYENKLNSKEKFIWNLRSELENRMEEMKNRYESEISYIKANSQKEVEKLKNDYLNTFEKEKAKYESLIAEMNNSHQLESDGLRKEYENAISIYKAKMQESLKKEKDNFTKEISYLEELNANLSKEYLNLDEKFNQITKENNSLKLRINEIEADYSNKITKQKMEFEADLNSKVVEQVGIQTRNLLEKIEYYENEISRLISNLNFKDKEYMELKEQLEFINRDWENKFKTFEKQLI
;
A
#
# COMPACT_ATOMS: atom_id res chain seq x y z
N MET A 1 -6.35 45.30 -106.14
CA MET A 1 -7.66 44.82 -106.62
C MET A 1 -8.72 45.22 -105.60
N ASN A 2 -9.64 46.07 -106.03
CA ASN A 2 -10.96 46.49 -105.50
C ASN A 2 -11.13 46.76 -103.99
N GLU A 3 -11.06 48.05 -103.63
CA GLU A 3 -11.49 48.64 -102.34
C GLU A 3 -13.01 48.54 -102.08
N ASN A 4 -13.82 48.17 -103.08
CA ASN A 4 -15.29 48.14 -103.00
C ASN A 4 -15.92 46.95 -102.25
N ASN A 5 -15.15 45.99 -101.72
CA ASN A 5 -15.72 44.84 -100.99
C ASN A 5 -15.77 45.02 -99.47
N ILE A 6 -15.10 46.03 -98.92
CA ILE A 6 -15.11 46.29 -97.46
C ILE A 6 -16.34 47.13 -97.06
N GLU A 7 -16.80 48.04 -97.90
CA GLU A 7 -17.98 48.87 -97.60
C GLU A 7 -19.29 48.08 -97.58
N ASN A 8 -19.42 47.03 -98.40
CA ASN A 8 -20.63 46.18 -98.40
C ASN A 8 -20.75 45.30 -97.14
N LEU A 9 -19.63 44.89 -96.53
CA LEU A 9 -19.61 44.09 -95.30
C LEU A 9 -20.02 44.88 -94.04
N VAL A 10 -19.93 46.21 -94.07
CA VAL A 10 -20.32 47.06 -92.94
C VAL A 10 -21.85 47.28 -92.90
N SER A 11 -22.54 47.12 -94.02
CA SER A 11 -24.00 47.33 -94.11
C SER A 11 -24.86 46.14 -93.64
N GLU A 12 -24.30 44.93 -93.51
CA GLU A 12 -25.04 43.71 -93.10
C GLU A 12 -24.83 43.28 -91.63
N ILE A 13 -24.07 44.05 -90.85
CA ILE A 13 -23.78 43.74 -89.44
C ILE A 13 -24.89 44.31 -88.56
N SER A 14 -26.00 43.59 -88.41
CA SER A 14 -27.04 43.92 -87.42
C SER A 14 -26.78 43.36 -86.02
N ASN A 15 -25.66 42.64 -85.81
CA ASN A 15 -25.34 42.03 -84.53
C ASN A 15 -23.84 42.10 -84.17
N LEU A 16 -23.55 42.43 -82.91
CA LEU A 16 -22.23 42.84 -82.41
C LEU A 16 -21.19 41.70 -82.43
N ASP A 17 -21.64 40.46 -82.33
CA ASP A 17 -20.79 39.27 -82.44
C ASP A 17 -20.34 38.98 -83.87
N THR A 18 -21.18 39.29 -84.86
CA THR A 18 -20.81 39.21 -86.28
C THR A 18 -19.74 40.24 -86.61
N ALA A 19 -19.83 41.46 -86.04
CA ALA A 19 -18.80 42.50 -86.20
C ALA A 19 -17.44 42.06 -85.68
N ARG A 20 -17.41 41.41 -84.51
CA ARG A 20 -16.18 40.91 -83.88
C ARG A 20 -15.56 39.74 -84.64
N MET A 21 -16.38 38.82 -85.16
CA MET A 21 -15.86 37.73 -86.00
C MET A 21 -15.29 38.25 -87.32
N THR A 22 -15.97 39.20 -87.97
CA THR A 22 -15.49 39.80 -89.23
C THR A 22 -14.22 40.60 -89.00
N LEU A 23 -14.08 41.32 -87.88
CA LEU A 23 -12.84 42.00 -87.51
C LEU A 23 -11.70 41.02 -87.19
N ARG A 24 -11.97 39.91 -86.50
CA ARG A 24 -10.96 38.86 -86.27
C ARG A 24 -10.50 38.24 -87.58
N TRP A 25 -11.43 37.88 -88.47
CA TRP A 25 -11.10 37.32 -89.77
C TRP A 25 -10.33 38.31 -90.65
N ALA A 26 -10.70 39.60 -90.62
CA ALA A 26 -9.98 40.65 -91.34
C ALA A 26 -8.55 40.85 -90.80
N LEU A 27 -8.36 40.83 -89.47
CA LEU A 27 -7.03 40.94 -88.86
C LEU A 27 -6.16 39.71 -89.15
N GLU A 28 -6.76 38.52 -89.14
CA GLU A 28 -6.07 37.27 -89.48
C GLU A 28 -5.68 37.24 -90.98
N ARG A 29 -6.54 37.79 -91.85
CA ARG A 29 -6.26 37.98 -93.28
C ARG A 29 -5.14 39.00 -93.51
N ILE A 30 -5.12 40.11 -92.77
CA ILE A 30 -4.05 41.11 -92.85
C ILE A 30 -2.71 40.52 -92.40
N ASN A 31 -2.69 39.76 -91.30
CA ASN A 31 -1.47 39.09 -90.83
C ASN A 31 -0.93 38.05 -91.83
N ASN A 32 -1.81 37.31 -92.52
CA ASN A 32 -1.37 36.39 -93.58
C ASN A 32 -0.81 37.15 -94.79
N ILE A 33 -1.42 38.27 -95.18
CA ILE A 33 -0.90 39.11 -96.27
C ILE A 33 0.46 39.72 -95.90
N GLU A 34 0.69 40.11 -94.64
CA GLU A 34 2.01 40.57 -94.18
C GLU A 34 3.07 39.47 -94.18
N LYS A 35 2.71 38.24 -93.82
CA LYS A 35 3.60 37.08 -93.95
C LYS A 35 3.96 36.80 -95.41
N GLU A 36 2.97 36.76 -96.30
CA GLU A 36 3.19 36.57 -97.73
C GLU A 36 4.04 37.69 -98.33
N LYS A 37 3.84 38.95 -97.92
CA LYS A 37 4.67 40.09 -98.33
C LYS A 37 6.12 39.94 -97.88
N ASN A 38 6.36 39.46 -96.66
CA ASN A 38 7.70 39.24 -96.14
C ASN A 38 8.40 38.06 -96.82
N GLU A 39 7.67 36.99 -97.14
CA GLU A 39 8.20 35.86 -97.92
C GLU A 39 8.53 36.27 -99.37
N LEU A 40 7.65 37.05 -100.01
CA LEU A 40 7.91 37.59 -101.35
C LEU A 40 9.11 38.53 -101.37
N LYS A 41 9.30 39.36 -100.34
CA LYS A 41 10.50 40.20 -100.21
C LYS A 41 11.78 39.36 -100.08
N LYS A 42 11.72 38.28 -99.30
CA LYS A 42 12.83 37.33 -99.14
C LYS A 42 13.16 36.61 -100.46
N ASN A 43 12.14 36.23 -101.22
CA ASN A 43 12.31 35.62 -102.54
C ASN A 43 12.87 36.62 -103.56
N LEU A 44 12.46 37.89 -103.50
CA LEU A 44 13.01 38.94 -104.35
C LEU A 44 14.51 39.14 -104.10
N ASP A 45 14.92 39.22 -102.84
CA ASP A 45 16.33 39.36 -102.44
C ASP A 45 17.18 38.15 -102.90
N LEU A 46 16.62 36.94 -102.84
CA LEU A 46 17.26 35.73 -103.38
C LEU A 46 17.44 35.82 -104.90
N THR A 47 16.38 36.20 -105.64
CA THR A 47 16.48 36.32 -107.09
C THR A 47 17.40 37.45 -107.56
N GLU A 48 17.52 38.55 -106.81
CA GLU A 48 18.49 39.60 -107.11
C GLU A 48 19.93 39.15 -106.89
N ASN A 49 20.18 38.35 -105.86
CA ASN A 49 21.50 37.77 -105.61
C ASN A 49 21.87 36.74 -106.69
N ASP A 50 20.93 35.88 -107.09
CA ASP A 50 21.13 34.94 -108.20
C ASP A 50 21.41 35.68 -109.51
N ARG A 51 20.71 36.79 -109.78
CA ARG A 51 20.97 37.62 -110.96
C ARG A 51 22.36 38.25 -110.94
N LYS A 52 22.82 38.73 -109.79
CA LYS A 52 24.18 39.28 -109.62
C LYS A 52 25.25 38.20 -109.80
N GLU A 53 25.01 36.99 -109.31
CA GLU A 53 25.93 35.87 -109.48
C GLU A 53 26.00 35.42 -110.95
N LEU A 54 24.86 35.36 -111.64
CA LEU A 54 24.81 35.07 -113.08
C LEU A 54 25.49 36.14 -113.92
N GLN A 55 25.34 37.43 -113.60
CA GLN A 55 26.08 38.50 -114.26
C GLN A 55 27.59 38.40 -114.07
N ALA A 56 28.06 38.02 -112.87
CA ALA A 56 29.47 37.78 -112.62
C ALA A 56 30.02 36.59 -113.42
N ARG A 57 29.22 35.51 -113.56
CA ARG A 57 29.59 34.35 -114.39
C ARG A 57 29.63 34.69 -115.88
N LEU A 58 28.68 35.48 -116.38
CA LEU A 58 28.66 35.94 -117.77
C LEU A 58 29.92 36.75 -118.10
N LYS A 59 30.30 37.68 -117.22
CA LYS A 59 31.51 38.49 -117.37
C LYS A 59 32.78 37.65 -117.37
N ASN A 60 32.90 36.67 -116.48
CA ASN A 60 34.04 35.74 -116.47
C ASN A 60 34.12 34.92 -117.76
N ILE A 61 32.98 34.50 -118.31
CA ILE A 61 32.93 33.74 -119.57
C ILE A 61 33.39 34.64 -120.74
N GLU A 62 32.92 35.88 -120.81
CA GLU A 62 33.37 36.85 -121.83
C GLU A 62 34.88 37.11 -121.78
N GLU A 63 35.45 37.27 -120.58
CA GLU A 63 36.89 37.44 -120.39
C GLU A 63 37.68 36.20 -120.85
N THR A 64 37.19 34.99 -120.58
CA THR A 64 37.86 33.75 -121.05
C THR A 64 37.76 33.55 -122.57
N PHE A 65 36.66 33.95 -123.21
CA PHE A 65 36.56 33.90 -124.68
C PHE A 65 37.45 34.92 -125.36
N SER A 66 37.55 36.14 -124.81
CA SER A 66 38.47 37.17 -125.33
C SER A 66 39.93 36.71 -125.25
N ALA A 67 40.34 36.07 -124.14
CA ALA A 67 41.67 35.49 -124.01
C ALA A 67 41.94 34.37 -125.03
N LYS A 68 40.95 33.51 -125.30
CA LYS A 68 41.08 32.45 -126.32
C LYS A 68 41.20 33.02 -127.74
N ILE A 69 40.42 34.03 -128.11
CA ILE A 69 40.50 34.67 -129.43
C ILE A 69 41.91 35.25 -129.65
N LYS A 70 42.47 35.93 -128.64
CA LYS A 70 43.83 36.48 -128.70
C LYS A 70 44.90 35.40 -128.90
N THR A 71 44.77 34.24 -128.23
CA THR A 71 45.70 33.11 -128.44
C THR A 71 45.57 32.44 -129.80
N VAL A 72 44.42 32.56 -130.48
CA VAL A 72 44.23 32.04 -131.84
C VAL A 72 44.84 32.99 -132.86
N GLU A 73 44.65 34.31 -132.71
CA GLU A 73 45.31 35.32 -133.55
C GLU A 73 46.85 35.25 -133.45
N ASP A 74 47.39 35.03 -132.25
CA ASP A 74 48.83 34.88 -132.06
C ASP A 74 49.38 33.61 -132.75
N LYS A 75 48.58 32.54 -132.82
CA LYS A 75 48.93 31.31 -133.56
C LYS A 75 48.89 31.53 -135.07
N GLU A 76 47.87 32.20 -135.60
CA GLU A 76 47.79 32.52 -137.04
C GLU A 76 48.96 33.41 -137.49
N ASN A 77 49.37 34.36 -136.66
CA ASN A 77 50.54 35.19 -136.88
C ASN A 77 51.86 34.40 -136.83
N PHE A 78 51.95 33.40 -135.94
CA PHE A 78 53.10 32.49 -135.90
C PHE A 78 53.18 31.62 -137.16
N TYR A 79 52.07 31.05 -137.62
CA TYR A 79 52.04 30.22 -138.82
C TYR A 79 52.33 31.02 -140.10
N SER A 80 51.83 32.26 -140.22
CA SER A 80 52.17 33.16 -141.33
C SER A 80 53.67 33.49 -141.38
N LYS A 81 54.31 33.70 -140.22
CA LYS A 81 55.77 33.89 -140.14
C LYS A 81 56.54 32.62 -140.47
N LEU A 82 56.04 31.46 -140.06
CA LEU A 82 56.66 30.17 -140.35
C LEU A 82 56.60 29.86 -141.85
N GLU A 83 55.46 30.14 -142.50
CA GLU A 83 55.28 30.02 -143.95
C GLU A 83 56.21 30.95 -144.74
N ALA A 84 56.36 32.22 -144.30
CA ALA A 84 57.33 33.15 -144.88
C ALA A 84 58.79 32.68 -144.70
N THR A 85 59.12 32.06 -143.56
CA THR A 85 60.47 31.49 -143.35
C THR A 85 60.71 30.19 -144.14
N MET A 86 59.67 29.38 -144.38
CA MET A 86 59.77 28.19 -145.23
C MET A 86 59.93 28.57 -146.71
N GLN A 87 59.29 29.64 -147.18
CA GLN A 87 59.54 30.20 -148.52
C GLN A 87 61.00 30.65 -148.68
N LEU A 88 61.57 31.35 -147.70
CA LEU A 88 62.98 31.76 -147.71
C LEU A 88 63.99 30.59 -147.64
N LEU A 89 63.60 29.46 -147.02
CA LEU A 89 64.38 28.22 -147.01
C LEU A 89 64.33 27.48 -148.36
N SER A 90 63.22 27.58 -149.10
CA SER A 90 63.07 26.97 -150.42
C SER A 90 63.81 27.69 -151.56
N GLU A 91 64.21 28.96 -151.36
CA GLU A 91 64.94 29.77 -152.34
C GLU A 91 66.48 29.67 -152.23
N GLY A 92 67.03 28.91 -151.28
CA GLY A 92 68.46 28.56 -151.24
C GLY A 92 69.45 29.71 -150.98
N LYS A 93 69.00 30.85 -150.43
CA LYS A 93 69.84 32.03 -150.11
C LYS A 93 70.05 32.23 -148.61
N LEU A 94 70.52 31.22 -147.89
CA LEU A 94 70.89 31.35 -146.47
C LEU A 94 72.40 31.13 -146.29
N ASP A 95 73.11 32.25 -146.12
CA ASP A 95 74.53 32.33 -145.84
C ASP A 95 74.84 31.83 -144.41
N VAL A 96 75.92 31.07 -144.23
CA VAL A 96 76.30 30.43 -142.96
C VAL A 96 76.49 31.45 -141.82
N LYS A 97 76.89 32.68 -142.16
CA LYS A 97 76.94 33.79 -141.19
C LYS A 97 75.56 34.18 -140.64
N GLN A 98 74.52 34.12 -141.46
CA GLN A 98 73.15 34.39 -141.02
C GLN A 98 72.57 33.23 -140.20
N LEU A 99 73.05 32.01 -140.39
CA LEU A 99 72.70 30.88 -139.53
C LEU A 99 73.29 31.03 -138.13
N ILE A 100 74.54 31.48 -138.00
CA ILE A 100 75.15 31.75 -136.69
C ILE A 100 74.47 32.93 -135.98
N GLU A 101 74.12 34.00 -136.69
CA GLU A 101 73.32 35.09 -136.12
C GLU A 101 71.90 34.65 -135.74
N LYS A 102 71.29 33.75 -136.52
CA LYS A 102 70.00 33.14 -136.17
C LYS A 102 70.13 32.19 -134.99
N GLU A 103 71.23 31.47 -134.83
CA GLU A 103 71.49 30.59 -133.69
C GLU A 103 71.73 31.41 -132.40
N ALA A 104 72.49 32.50 -132.47
CA ALA A 104 72.60 33.46 -131.37
C ALA A 104 71.25 34.11 -131.02
N ARG A 105 70.40 34.42 -132.02
CA ARG A 105 69.03 34.88 -131.79
C ARG A 105 68.14 33.78 -131.19
N ILE A 106 68.31 32.52 -131.60
CA ILE A 106 67.59 31.37 -131.03
C ILE A 106 67.99 31.20 -129.56
N ASP A 107 69.25 31.38 -129.19
CA ASP A 107 69.69 31.30 -127.79
C ASP A 107 69.22 32.49 -126.95
N ILE A 108 69.08 33.69 -127.53
CA ILE A 108 68.41 34.82 -126.88
C ILE A 108 66.93 34.50 -126.67
N VAL A 109 66.24 34.00 -127.71
CA VAL A 109 64.83 33.60 -127.64
C VAL A 109 64.60 32.43 -126.67
N ARG A 110 65.55 31.49 -126.55
CA ARG A 110 65.51 30.43 -125.54
C ARG A 110 65.61 31.00 -124.13
N ARG A 111 66.54 31.93 -123.88
CA ARG A 111 66.64 32.61 -122.59
C ARG A 111 65.42 33.47 -122.29
N GLU A 112 64.84 34.13 -123.29
CA GLU A 112 63.59 34.88 -123.15
C GLU A 112 62.42 33.96 -122.84
N LEU A 113 62.30 32.82 -123.52
CA LEU A 113 61.30 31.79 -123.24
C LEU A 113 61.50 31.17 -121.85
N GLU A 114 62.73 30.83 -121.45
CA GLU A 114 63.04 30.33 -120.11
C GLU A 114 62.64 31.36 -119.05
N ASN A 115 62.97 32.63 -119.24
CA ASN A 115 62.52 33.71 -118.34
C ASN A 115 61.00 33.88 -118.34
N GLU A 116 60.33 33.71 -119.49
CA GLU A 116 58.88 33.76 -119.59
C GLU A 116 58.21 32.57 -118.89
N TYR A 117 58.79 31.37 -119.02
CA TYR A 117 58.36 30.18 -118.28
C TYR A 117 58.59 30.36 -116.78
N GLN A 118 59.75 30.88 -116.37
CA GLN A 118 60.06 31.18 -114.98
C GLN A 118 59.05 32.16 -114.39
N ARG A 119 58.74 33.25 -115.13
CA ARG A 119 57.71 34.24 -114.73
C ARG A 119 56.32 33.60 -114.66
N LYS A 120 55.93 32.79 -115.63
CA LYS A 120 54.63 32.09 -115.60
C LYS A 120 54.54 31.10 -114.46
N PHE A 121 55.64 30.42 -114.10
CA PHE A 121 55.72 29.58 -112.92
C PHE A 121 55.58 30.39 -111.63
N GLU A 122 56.29 31.51 -111.51
CA GLU A 122 56.16 32.41 -110.35
C GLU A 122 54.75 33.02 -110.24
N GLU A 123 54.11 33.34 -111.37
CA GLU A 123 52.72 33.81 -111.42
C GLU A 123 51.73 32.69 -111.04
N LEU A 124 51.95 31.46 -111.50
CA LEU A 124 51.19 30.28 -111.10
C LEU A 124 51.34 30.01 -109.60
N ASP A 125 52.56 30.06 -109.06
CA ASP A 125 52.82 29.88 -107.63
C ASP A 125 52.17 30.99 -106.81
N LYS A 126 52.24 32.25 -107.26
CA LYS A 126 51.52 33.37 -106.63
C LYS A 126 50.01 33.17 -106.69
N SER A 127 49.47 32.74 -107.83
CA SER A 127 48.05 32.47 -107.99
C SER A 127 47.59 31.30 -107.12
N GLN A 128 48.40 30.24 -107.00
CA GLN A 128 48.12 29.11 -106.14
C GLN A 128 48.18 29.52 -104.66
N LYS A 129 49.19 30.29 -104.24
CA LYS A 129 49.24 30.86 -102.88
C LYS A 129 48.02 31.72 -102.57
N ASN A 130 47.66 32.63 -103.47
CA ASN A 130 46.45 33.45 -103.31
C ASN A 130 45.18 32.61 -103.22
N LEU A 131 45.09 31.52 -104.00
CA LEU A 131 43.96 30.60 -103.95
C LEU A 131 43.93 29.84 -102.62
N VAL A 132 45.08 29.35 -102.14
CA VAL A 132 45.20 28.71 -100.82
C VAL A 132 44.82 29.70 -99.71
N ASP A 133 45.26 30.95 -99.79
CA ASP A 133 44.91 32.00 -98.81
C ASP A 133 43.41 32.32 -98.82
N LEU A 134 42.78 32.37 -100.01
CA LEU A 134 41.33 32.52 -100.15
C LEU A 134 40.57 31.33 -99.56
N TRP A 135 41.06 30.12 -99.77
CA TRP A 135 40.45 28.91 -99.22
C TRP A 135 40.60 28.86 -97.70
N ASN A 136 41.77 29.21 -97.17
CA ASN A 136 42.01 29.33 -95.73
C ASN A 136 41.10 30.39 -95.11
N LYS A 137 40.96 31.56 -95.75
CA LYS A 137 40.05 32.60 -95.28
C LYS A 137 38.60 32.14 -95.29
N ARG A 138 38.16 31.47 -96.36
CA ARG A 138 36.80 30.93 -96.45
C ARG A 138 36.55 29.83 -95.41
N LEU A 139 37.54 28.98 -95.17
CA LEU A 139 37.48 27.96 -94.12
C LEU A 139 37.33 28.62 -92.75
N LEU A 140 38.16 29.63 -92.45
CA LEU A 140 38.09 30.39 -91.20
C LEU A 140 36.74 31.09 -91.02
N ASP A 141 36.18 31.67 -92.09
CA ASP A 141 34.85 32.30 -92.06
C ASP A 141 33.75 31.26 -91.79
N VAL A 142 33.85 30.07 -92.39
CA VAL A 142 32.90 28.97 -92.16
C VAL A 142 33.02 28.44 -90.72
N GLU A 143 34.23 28.23 -90.22
CA GLU A 143 34.50 27.85 -88.83
C GLU A 143 33.96 28.90 -87.86
N GLY A 144 34.15 30.19 -88.16
CA GLY A 144 33.60 31.31 -87.39
C GLY A 144 32.07 31.29 -87.37
N GLN A 145 31.41 31.02 -88.50
CA GLN A 145 29.95 30.87 -88.57
C GLN A 145 29.44 29.65 -87.78
N TYR A 146 30.15 28.52 -87.82
CA TYR A 146 29.79 27.34 -87.02
C TYR A 146 29.99 27.60 -85.52
N ALA A 147 31.10 28.22 -85.13
CA ALA A 147 31.35 28.62 -83.75
C ALA A 147 30.27 29.58 -83.25
N GLN A 148 29.86 30.56 -84.06
CA GLN A 148 28.78 31.47 -83.72
C GLN A 148 27.43 30.77 -83.58
N LYS A 149 27.07 29.87 -84.50
CA LYS A 149 25.82 29.08 -84.40
C LYS A 149 25.81 28.15 -83.19
N MET A 150 26.96 27.56 -82.84
CA MET A 150 27.11 26.78 -81.61
C MET A 150 26.93 27.64 -80.37
N LEU A 151 27.54 28.83 -80.33
CA LEU A 151 27.38 29.78 -79.24
C LEU A 151 25.92 30.24 -79.09
N GLU A 152 25.23 30.54 -80.20
CA GLU A 152 23.81 30.90 -80.19
C GLU A 152 22.91 29.75 -79.72
N SER A 153 23.24 28.52 -80.10
CA SER A 153 22.50 27.33 -79.65
C SER A 153 22.73 27.06 -78.16
N GLN A 154 23.96 27.26 -77.68
CA GLN A 154 24.30 27.16 -76.26
C GLN A 154 23.57 28.23 -75.44
N LYS A 155 23.56 29.49 -75.91
CA LYS A 155 22.79 30.57 -75.27
C LYS A 155 21.30 30.23 -75.17
N LYS A 156 20.68 29.70 -76.23
CA LYS A 156 19.28 29.27 -76.20
C LYS A 156 19.02 28.13 -75.22
N TYR A 157 19.95 27.18 -75.13
CA TYR A 157 19.87 26.10 -74.15
C TYR A 157 19.95 26.64 -72.72
N ASP A 158 20.90 27.54 -72.45
CA ASP A 158 21.06 28.16 -71.14
C ASP A 158 19.84 29.02 -70.76
N GLU A 159 19.26 29.77 -71.71
CA GLU A 159 18.01 30.52 -71.51
C GLU A 159 16.82 29.60 -71.17
N LEU A 160 16.66 28.49 -71.89
CA LEU A 160 15.61 27.51 -71.60
C LEU A 160 15.81 26.85 -70.24
N LYS A 161 17.05 26.48 -69.92
CA LYS A 161 17.43 25.92 -68.62
C LYS A 161 17.13 26.89 -67.48
N ASN A 162 17.47 28.17 -67.64
CA ASN A 162 17.22 29.20 -66.65
C ASN A 162 15.71 29.43 -66.46
N ARG A 163 14.91 29.52 -67.52
CA ARG A 163 13.45 29.63 -67.41
C ARG A 163 12.82 28.44 -66.70
N LEU A 164 13.26 27.23 -67.03
CA LEU A 164 12.77 26.03 -66.38
C LEU A 164 13.11 26.02 -64.88
N ASN A 165 14.33 26.43 -64.53
CA ASN A 165 14.74 26.57 -63.13
C ASN A 165 13.93 27.64 -62.39
N GLU A 166 13.68 28.79 -63.00
CA GLU A 166 12.84 29.84 -62.42
C GLU A 166 11.39 29.37 -62.17
N ASP A 167 10.82 28.60 -63.11
CA ASP A 167 9.48 28.03 -62.93
C ASP A 167 9.45 26.95 -61.84
N PHE A 168 10.51 26.13 -61.73
CA PHE A 168 10.65 25.20 -60.61
C PHE A 168 10.81 25.92 -59.27
N GLU A 169 11.62 26.97 -59.20
CA GLU A 169 11.79 27.78 -57.99
C GLU A 169 10.49 28.47 -57.56
N LYS A 170 9.70 28.98 -58.52
CA LYS A 170 8.35 29.51 -58.23
C LYS A 170 7.41 28.44 -57.70
N ARG A 171 7.39 27.26 -58.33
CA ARG A 171 6.57 26.13 -57.87
C ARG A 171 6.96 25.66 -56.48
N ILE A 172 8.27 25.60 -56.20
CA ILE A 172 8.82 25.27 -54.88
C ILE A 172 8.40 26.34 -53.86
N SER A 173 8.52 27.62 -54.20
CA SER A 173 8.12 28.74 -53.34
C SER A 173 6.62 28.73 -53.02
N GLU A 174 5.78 28.41 -54.00
CA GLU A 174 4.32 28.28 -53.82
C GLU A 174 3.98 27.09 -52.91
N LEU A 175 4.65 25.95 -53.09
CA LEU A 175 4.48 24.76 -52.24
C LEU A 175 4.96 25.01 -50.81
N GLU A 176 6.13 25.62 -50.63
CA GLU A 176 6.68 25.99 -49.32
C GLU A 176 5.74 26.94 -48.57
N LYS A 177 5.11 27.88 -49.27
CA LYS A 177 4.11 28.78 -48.69
C LYS A 177 2.86 28.02 -48.23
N SER A 178 2.43 27.00 -48.99
CA SER A 178 1.30 26.15 -48.58
C SER A 178 1.64 25.33 -47.33
N TYR A 179 2.83 24.73 -47.24
CA TYR A 179 3.20 23.89 -46.09
C TYR A 179 3.43 24.67 -44.80
N LYS A 180 4.04 25.85 -44.88
CA LYS A 180 4.23 26.72 -43.69
C LYS A 180 2.91 27.15 -43.07
N ASN A 181 1.91 27.48 -43.90
CA ASN A 181 0.58 27.83 -43.40
C ASN A 181 -0.03 26.67 -42.60
N ARG A 182 0.36 25.44 -42.94
CA ARG A 182 -0.28 24.28 -42.38
C ARG A 182 0.34 23.72 -41.12
N GLU A 183 1.65 23.82 -41.06
CA GLU A 183 2.40 23.55 -39.85
C GLU A 183 1.96 24.51 -38.72
N SER A 184 1.71 25.79 -39.01
CA SER A 184 1.17 26.72 -37.99
C SER A 184 -0.21 26.32 -37.48
N GLU A 185 -1.06 25.87 -38.38
CA GLU A 185 -2.45 25.47 -38.14
C GLU A 185 -2.57 24.19 -37.27
N LEU A 186 -1.71 23.19 -37.55
CA LEU A 186 -1.55 22.04 -36.66
C LEU A 186 -0.98 22.41 -35.30
N ASN A 187 0.05 23.25 -35.24
CA ASN A 187 0.65 23.68 -33.98
C ASN A 187 -0.35 24.47 -33.12
N GLU A 188 -1.22 25.27 -33.72
CA GLU A 188 -2.34 25.91 -33.02
C GLU A 188 -3.37 24.89 -32.54
N ARG A 189 -3.68 23.86 -33.34
CA ARG A 189 -4.59 22.79 -32.90
C ARG A 189 -4.00 21.98 -31.74
N ILE A 190 -2.71 21.69 -31.79
CA ILE A 190 -1.98 21.02 -30.70
C ILE A 190 -2.03 21.90 -29.46
N ARG A 191 -1.73 23.19 -29.56
CA ARG A 191 -1.85 24.13 -28.42
C ARG A 191 -3.26 24.22 -27.85
N LEU A 192 -4.29 24.23 -28.70
CA LEU A 192 -5.68 24.26 -28.23
C LEU A 192 -6.05 22.96 -27.50
N LEU A 193 -5.58 21.82 -27.99
CA LEU A 193 -5.76 20.53 -27.33
C LEU A 193 -4.98 20.45 -26.03
N GLU A 194 -3.73 20.92 -26.00
CA GLU A 194 -2.89 21.00 -24.80
C GLU A 194 -3.52 21.92 -23.76
N ASN A 195 -4.03 23.08 -24.16
CA ASN A 195 -4.74 23.99 -23.25
C ASN A 195 -6.04 23.37 -22.74
N SER A 196 -6.82 22.72 -23.60
CA SER A 196 -8.04 22.00 -23.17
C SER A 196 -7.72 20.86 -22.21
N LEU A 197 -6.62 20.13 -22.43
CA LEU A 197 -6.16 19.06 -21.53
C LEU A 197 -5.66 19.63 -20.21
N SER A 198 -4.97 20.77 -20.24
CA SER A 198 -4.50 21.48 -19.04
C SER A 198 -5.68 21.99 -18.22
N GLU A 199 -6.66 22.66 -18.84
CA GLU A 199 -7.87 23.13 -18.17
C GLU A 199 -8.69 21.96 -17.59
N GLN A 200 -8.77 20.84 -18.29
CA GLN A 200 -9.44 19.65 -17.81
C GLN A 200 -8.66 18.98 -16.66
N SER A 201 -7.34 18.96 -16.71
CA SER A 201 -6.46 18.49 -15.64
C SER A 201 -6.61 19.37 -14.40
N GLU A 202 -6.57 20.69 -14.54
CA GLU A 202 -6.79 21.64 -13.45
C GLU A 202 -8.19 21.51 -12.85
N SER A 203 -9.22 21.30 -13.67
CA SER A 203 -10.58 21.02 -13.17
C SER A 203 -10.66 19.70 -12.39
N LEU A 204 -9.98 18.65 -12.84
CA LEU A 204 -9.93 17.36 -12.15
C LEU A 204 -9.12 17.45 -10.86
N GLU A 205 -8.02 18.20 -10.86
CA GLU A 205 -7.19 18.42 -9.68
C GLU A 205 -7.91 19.30 -8.65
N PHE A 206 -8.64 20.32 -9.09
CA PHE A 206 -9.54 21.10 -8.24
C PHE A 206 -10.65 20.23 -7.65
N LYS A 207 -11.29 19.36 -8.45
CA LYS A 207 -12.32 18.45 -7.98
C LYS A 207 -11.76 17.39 -7.01
N ARG A 208 -10.55 16.90 -7.27
CA ARG A 208 -9.81 16.01 -6.37
C ARG A 208 -9.51 16.73 -5.04
N SER A 209 -9.03 17.97 -5.08
CA SER A 209 -8.77 18.78 -3.89
C SER A 209 -10.05 19.06 -3.09
N GLN A 210 -11.17 19.33 -3.77
CA GLN A 210 -12.48 19.47 -3.10
C GLN A 210 -12.94 18.16 -2.45
N LEU A 211 -12.85 17.02 -3.16
CA LEU A 211 -13.20 15.72 -2.62
C LEU A 211 -12.29 15.29 -1.47
N GLU A 212 -11.01 15.61 -1.54
CA GLU A 212 -10.04 15.35 -0.48
C GLU A 212 -10.33 16.21 0.75
N LYS A 213 -10.71 17.48 0.55
CA LYS A 213 -11.17 18.35 1.62
C LYS A 213 -12.49 17.86 2.23
N GLU A 214 -13.48 17.48 1.43
CA GLU A 214 -14.74 16.90 1.91
C GLU A 214 -14.54 15.58 2.65
N TYR A 215 -13.59 14.75 2.20
CA TYR A 215 -13.22 13.51 2.87
C TYR A 215 -12.55 13.79 4.21
N LEU A 216 -11.62 14.75 4.28
CA LEU A 216 -10.98 15.17 5.52
C LEU A 216 -11.98 15.79 6.49
N ASP A 217 -12.92 16.61 6.01
CA ASP A 217 -13.97 17.21 6.83
C ASP A 217 -14.95 16.15 7.35
N LYS A 218 -15.36 15.18 6.51
CA LYS A 218 -16.19 14.04 6.95
C LYS A 218 -15.44 13.14 7.94
N LYS A 219 -14.15 12.89 7.71
CA LYS A 219 -13.31 12.13 8.63
C LYS A 219 -13.19 12.85 9.97
N ALA A 220 -12.95 14.16 9.97
CA ALA A 220 -12.90 14.97 11.19
C ALA A 220 -14.25 14.96 11.94
N GLN A 221 -15.38 15.08 11.23
CA GLN A 221 -16.71 14.97 11.82
C GLN A 221 -16.99 13.58 12.40
N LEU A 222 -16.55 12.52 11.70
CA LEU A 222 -16.65 11.13 12.20
C LEU A 222 -15.78 10.93 13.43
N GLU A 223 -14.54 11.40 13.44
CA GLU A 223 -13.64 11.35 14.59
C GLU A 223 -14.18 12.16 15.77
N GLU A 224 -14.75 13.34 15.53
CA GLU A 224 -15.39 14.16 16.57
C GLU A 224 -16.64 13.46 17.12
N SER A 225 -17.47 12.85 16.28
CA SER A 225 -18.63 12.08 16.72
C SER A 225 -18.23 10.83 17.50
N TYR A 226 -17.19 10.11 17.04
CA TYR A 226 -16.64 8.95 17.74
C TYR A 226 -16.05 9.34 19.09
N ASN A 227 -15.33 10.46 19.17
CA ASN A 227 -14.82 10.99 20.44
C ASN A 227 -15.95 11.38 21.38
N LYS A 228 -17.02 12.04 20.90
CA LYS A 228 -18.22 12.32 21.70
C LYS A 228 -18.89 11.05 22.21
N TYR A 229 -19.03 10.03 21.37
CA TYR A 229 -19.57 8.73 21.81
C TYR A 229 -18.66 8.04 22.82
N LYS A 230 -17.34 8.09 22.61
CA LYS A 230 -16.35 7.54 23.55
C LYS A 230 -16.37 8.27 24.89
N GLU A 231 -16.50 9.59 24.89
CA GLU A 231 -16.64 10.41 26.09
C GLU A 231 -17.95 10.10 26.83
N ILE A 232 -19.08 10.00 26.13
CA ILE A 232 -20.37 9.62 26.73
C ILE A 232 -20.30 8.22 27.32
N ILE A 233 -19.70 7.26 26.61
CA ILE A 233 -19.54 5.88 27.08
C ILE A 233 -18.60 5.83 28.29
N SER A 234 -17.45 6.52 28.25
CA SER A 234 -16.51 6.62 29.37
C SER A 234 -17.17 7.27 30.57
N PHE A 235 -17.87 8.38 30.39
CA PHE A 235 -18.60 9.06 31.46
C PHE A 235 -19.68 8.17 32.08
N ASN A 236 -20.40 7.40 31.27
CA ASN A 236 -21.39 6.45 31.76
C ASN A 236 -20.74 5.26 32.50
N PHE A 237 -19.61 4.76 32.03
CA PHE A 237 -18.85 3.72 32.73
C PHE A 237 -18.25 4.22 34.04
N ASP A 238 -17.69 5.43 34.06
CA ASP A 238 -17.14 6.06 35.26
C ASP A 238 -18.24 6.34 36.29
N ASN A 239 -19.42 6.79 35.86
CA ASN A 239 -20.55 6.97 36.77
C ASN A 239 -21.09 5.63 37.29
N LYS A 240 -21.10 4.59 36.46
CA LYS A 240 -21.50 3.24 36.89
C LYS A 240 -20.47 2.62 37.84
N LEU A 241 -19.18 2.85 37.60
CA LEU A 241 -18.09 2.46 38.50
C LEU A 241 -18.20 3.20 39.83
N LYS A 242 -18.40 4.53 39.83
CA LYS A 242 -18.62 5.31 41.05
C LYS A 242 -19.86 4.84 41.81
N ALA A 243 -20.96 4.55 41.13
CA ALA A 243 -22.16 4.01 41.78
C ALA A 243 -21.90 2.62 42.41
N LEU A 244 -21.21 1.72 41.70
CA LEU A 244 -20.82 0.41 42.22
C LEU A 244 -19.81 0.52 43.37
N GLU A 245 -18.88 1.47 43.32
CA GLU A 245 -17.93 1.76 44.39
C GLU A 245 -18.62 2.35 45.61
N GLU A 246 -19.61 3.23 45.44
CA GLU A 246 -20.44 3.74 46.52
C GLU A 246 -21.35 2.67 47.14
N GLU A 247 -21.92 1.77 46.34
CA GLU A 247 -22.66 0.60 46.82
C GLU A 247 -21.74 -0.36 47.58
N ARG A 248 -20.58 -0.71 47.03
CA ARG A 248 -19.56 -1.50 47.74
C ARG A 248 -19.09 -0.83 49.00
N LYS A 249 -18.91 0.49 49.01
CA LYS A 249 -18.54 1.24 50.22
C LYS A 249 -19.63 1.19 51.27
N LYS A 250 -20.91 1.23 50.88
CA LYS A 250 -22.06 1.04 51.78
C LYS A 250 -22.12 -0.40 52.31
N GLU A 251 -21.92 -1.40 51.47
CA GLU A 251 -21.83 -2.81 51.87
C GLU A 251 -20.67 -3.05 52.85
N ILE A 252 -19.47 -2.57 52.53
CA ILE A 252 -18.29 -2.64 53.39
C ILE A 252 -18.53 -1.91 54.72
N SER A 253 -19.18 -0.74 54.69
CA SER A 253 -19.55 -0.01 55.92
C SER A 253 -20.57 -0.78 56.76
N SER A 254 -21.55 -1.44 56.13
CA SER A 254 -22.54 -2.27 56.82
C SER A 254 -21.91 -3.54 57.41
N LEU A 255 -20.97 -4.16 56.70
CA LEU A 255 -20.18 -5.29 57.17
C LEU A 255 -19.28 -4.87 58.33
N HIS A 256 -18.56 -3.75 58.23
CA HIS A 256 -17.78 -3.21 59.34
C HIS A 256 -18.64 -2.88 60.56
N LEU A 257 -19.86 -2.35 60.38
CA LEU A 257 -20.77 -2.11 61.49
C LEU A 257 -21.24 -3.43 62.15
N SER A 258 -21.54 -4.45 61.34
CA SER A 258 -21.89 -5.78 61.84
C SER A 258 -20.72 -6.46 62.57
N TRP A 259 -19.51 -6.34 62.04
CA TRP A 259 -18.30 -6.89 62.65
C TRP A 259 -17.88 -6.12 63.89
N SER A 260 -18.06 -4.80 63.93
CA SER A 260 -17.82 -4.00 65.14
C SER A 260 -18.79 -4.41 66.25
N LYS A 261 -20.06 -4.63 65.93
CA LYS A 261 -21.06 -5.14 66.89
C LYS A 261 -20.73 -6.55 67.35
N GLU A 262 -20.26 -7.42 66.46
CA GLU A 262 -19.86 -8.77 66.82
C GLU A 262 -18.57 -8.79 67.64
N ARG A 263 -17.62 -7.89 67.34
CA ARG A 263 -16.41 -7.70 68.12
C ARG A 263 -16.73 -7.15 69.51
N GLU A 264 -17.67 -6.22 69.63
CA GLU A 264 -18.16 -5.72 70.91
C GLU A 264 -18.88 -6.81 71.71
N ARG A 265 -19.69 -7.66 71.07
CA ARG A 265 -20.27 -8.85 71.72
C ARG A 265 -19.22 -9.84 72.19
N LEU A 266 -18.23 -10.15 71.36
CA LEU A 266 -17.13 -11.04 71.73
C LEU A 266 -16.27 -10.43 72.85
N GLN A 267 -16.02 -9.13 72.81
CA GLN A 267 -15.31 -8.42 73.87
C GLN A 267 -16.09 -8.49 75.19
N ASN A 268 -17.39 -8.21 75.17
CA ASN A 268 -18.25 -8.34 76.34
C ASN A 268 -18.30 -9.79 76.86
N SER A 269 -18.34 -10.78 75.97
CA SER A 269 -18.27 -12.20 76.37
C SER A 269 -16.91 -12.57 76.98
N VAL A 270 -15.81 -12.01 76.47
CA VAL A 270 -14.48 -12.20 77.03
C VAL A 270 -14.37 -11.52 78.39
N ASP A 271 -14.93 -10.33 78.55
CA ASP A 271 -14.96 -9.59 79.81
C ASP A 271 -15.82 -10.32 80.87
N GLU A 272 -16.96 -10.88 80.48
CA GLU A 272 -17.78 -11.75 81.34
C GLU A 272 -17.04 -13.03 81.76
N ILE A 273 -16.32 -13.67 80.83
CA ILE A 273 -15.51 -14.86 81.13
C ILE A 273 -14.33 -14.47 82.04
N SER A 274 -13.71 -13.31 81.80
CA SER A 274 -12.61 -12.79 82.62
C SER A 274 -13.07 -12.45 84.05
N GLN A 275 -14.26 -11.85 84.20
CA GLN A 275 -14.88 -11.62 85.51
C GLN A 275 -15.20 -12.93 86.23
N LYS A 276 -15.78 -13.92 85.53
CA LYS A 276 -16.02 -15.26 86.09
C LYS A 276 -14.72 -15.95 86.49
N TYR A 277 -13.66 -15.78 85.71
CA TYR A 277 -12.34 -16.32 85.99
C TYR A 277 -11.68 -15.64 87.19
N SER A 278 -11.81 -14.32 87.33
CA SER A 278 -11.35 -13.56 88.50
C SER A 278 -12.07 -13.99 89.77
N LEU A 279 -13.40 -14.15 89.72
CA LEU A 279 -14.20 -14.65 90.85
C LEU A 279 -13.81 -16.08 91.23
N ALA A 280 -13.60 -16.96 90.25
CA ALA A 280 -13.13 -18.32 90.49
C ALA A 280 -11.70 -18.33 91.08
N GLN A 281 -10.81 -17.44 90.66
CA GLN A 281 -9.48 -17.30 91.26
C GLN A 281 -9.53 -16.78 92.70
N GLU A 282 -10.43 -15.86 93.02
CA GLU A 282 -10.66 -15.40 94.40
C GLU A 282 -11.23 -16.51 95.29
N GLU A 283 -12.17 -17.32 94.80
CA GLU A 283 -12.66 -18.50 95.50
C GLU A 283 -11.56 -19.54 95.72
N ILE A 284 -10.72 -19.80 94.71
CA ILE A 284 -9.55 -20.68 94.85
C ILE A 284 -8.61 -20.14 95.93
N LYS A 285 -8.37 -18.83 95.97
CA LYS A 285 -7.52 -18.20 96.99
C LYS A 285 -8.11 -18.31 98.40
N LEU A 286 -9.44 -18.17 98.54
CA LEU A 286 -10.16 -18.39 99.79
C LEU A 286 -10.10 -19.86 100.24
N LEU A 287 -10.24 -20.81 99.31
CA LEU A 287 -10.12 -22.24 99.59
C LEU A 287 -8.68 -22.62 99.97
N GLN A 288 -7.67 -22.03 99.30
CA GLN A 288 -6.26 -22.21 99.64
C GLN A 288 -5.94 -21.68 101.04
N ASN A 289 -6.49 -20.51 101.41
CA ASN A 289 -6.33 -19.96 102.77
C ASN A 289 -6.99 -20.88 103.82
N LYS A 290 -8.20 -21.39 103.56
CA LYS A 290 -8.86 -22.36 104.45
C LYS A 290 -8.08 -23.67 104.60
N ILE A 291 -7.47 -24.18 103.53
CA ILE A 291 -6.60 -25.37 103.58
C ILE A 291 -5.33 -25.07 104.39
N SER A 292 -4.77 -23.86 104.27
CA SER A 292 -3.61 -23.44 105.06
C SER A 292 -3.92 -23.38 106.55
N ASP A 293 -5.09 -22.86 106.93
CA ASP A 293 -5.52 -22.77 108.33
C ASP A 293 -5.76 -24.17 108.93
N ILE A 294 -6.42 -25.07 108.18
CA ILE A 294 -6.64 -26.46 108.60
C ILE A 294 -5.30 -27.22 108.79
N LYS A 295 -4.31 -26.99 107.91
CA LYS A 295 -2.98 -27.61 108.05
C LYS A 295 -2.27 -27.14 109.32
N LYS A 296 -2.37 -25.85 109.64
CA LYS A 296 -1.72 -25.25 110.81
C LYS A 296 -2.34 -25.73 112.13
N ASP A 297 -3.65 -25.95 112.15
CA ASP A 297 -4.35 -26.52 113.30
C ASP A 297 -4.02 -28.01 113.50
N PHE A 298 -3.87 -28.77 112.42
CA PHE A 298 -3.47 -30.18 112.49
C PHE A 298 -2.01 -30.37 112.94
N GLU A 299 -1.09 -29.51 112.50
CA GLU A 299 0.32 -29.53 112.92
C GLU A 299 0.47 -29.22 114.42
N ASN A 300 -0.31 -28.30 114.96
CA ASN A 300 -0.31 -27.97 116.39
C ASN A 300 -0.90 -29.10 117.27
N GLU A 301 -1.87 -29.87 116.74
CA GLU A 301 -2.44 -31.02 117.44
C GLU A 301 -1.50 -32.24 117.47
N ILE A 302 -0.72 -32.44 116.39
CA ILE A 302 0.29 -33.50 116.30
C ILE A 302 1.44 -33.24 117.28
N ILE A 303 1.95 -32.01 117.38
CA ILE A 303 3.07 -31.68 118.27
C ILE A 303 2.72 -31.94 119.75
N LYS A 304 1.47 -31.69 120.14
CA LYS A 304 0.98 -31.92 121.51
C LYS A 304 0.86 -33.42 121.86
N LYS A 305 0.39 -34.25 120.90
CA LYS A 305 0.29 -35.71 121.09
C LYS A 305 1.66 -36.40 121.07
N ILE A 306 2.64 -35.85 120.36
CA ILE A 306 4.00 -36.39 120.32
C ILE A 306 4.73 -36.19 121.66
N SER A 307 4.61 -35.01 122.29
CA SER A 307 5.25 -34.73 123.59
C SER A 307 4.73 -35.59 124.75
N GLU A 308 3.45 -35.99 124.71
CA GLU A 308 2.84 -36.84 125.73
C GLU A 308 3.17 -38.34 125.53
N SER A 309 3.57 -38.73 124.30
CA SER A 309 3.91 -40.12 123.98
C SER A 309 5.39 -40.48 124.28
N GLU A 310 6.31 -39.51 124.21
CA GLU A 310 7.76 -39.75 124.39
C GLU A 310 8.17 -40.15 125.82
N GLU A 311 7.42 -39.76 126.86
CA GLU A 311 7.66 -40.24 128.24
C GLU A 311 7.22 -41.71 128.43
N HIS A 312 6.18 -42.15 127.72
CA HIS A 312 5.66 -43.52 127.82
C HIS A 312 6.56 -44.54 127.08
N PHE A 313 7.22 -44.12 126.00
CA PHE A 313 8.07 -45.01 125.18
C PHE A 313 9.42 -45.36 125.82
N LYS A 314 9.88 -44.64 126.84
CA LYS A 314 11.11 -45.00 127.57
C LYS A 314 10.98 -46.29 128.39
N HIS A 315 9.76 -46.66 128.81
CA HIS A 315 9.51 -47.90 129.56
C HIS A 315 9.12 -49.10 128.67
N GLN A 316 8.68 -48.89 127.43
CA GLN A 316 8.37 -50.00 126.50
C GLN A 316 9.55 -50.49 125.67
N ARG A 317 10.67 -49.75 125.65
CA ARG A 317 11.85 -50.02 124.81
C ARG A 317 12.62 -51.29 125.20
N GLU A 318 12.45 -51.80 126.40
CA GLU A 318 13.06 -53.08 126.84
C GLU A 318 12.26 -54.31 126.37
N ALA A 319 10.97 -54.17 126.02
CA ALA A 319 10.12 -55.29 125.60
C ALA A 319 10.17 -55.58 124.08
N PHE A 320 10.64 -54.64 123.26
CA PHE A 320 10.46 -54.68 121.78
C PHE A 320 11.52 -55.46 120.99
N TYR A 321 12.60 -55.95 121.62
CA TYR A 321 13.60 -56.75 120.88
C TYR A 321 13.07 -58.11 120.42
N VAL A 322 11.96 -58.58 121.00
CA VAL A 322 11.35 -59.89 120.68
C VAL A 322 10.41 -59.82 119.46
N GLU A 323 9.94 -58.64 119.05
CA GLU A 323 8.87 -58.51 118.04
C GLU A 323 9.36 -58.23 116.61
N ARG A 324 10.65 -57.86 116.45
CA ARG A 324 11.28 -57.54 115.16
C ARG A 324 11.38 -58.72 114.19
N GLU A 325 11.32 -59.97 114.67
CA GLU A 325 11.50 -61.16 113.84
C GLU A 325 10.25 -61.56 113.02
N LYS A 326 9.05 -61.08 113.38
CA LYS A 326 7.80 -61.46 112.70
C LYS A 326 7.50 -60.63 111.45
N LEU A 327 7.90 -59.35 111.42
CA LEU A 327 7.56 -58.40 110.36
C LEU A 327 8.27 -58.64 109.02
N TYR A 328 9.39 -59.37 108.99
CA TYR A 328 10.12 -59.63 107.75
C TYR A 328 9.40 -60.60 106.80
N LYS A 329 8.46 -61.43 107.29
CA LYS A 329 7.75 -62.43 106.47
C LYS A 329 6.50 -61.88 105.76
N GLU A 330 5.98 -60.74 106.18
CA GLU A 330 4.79 -60.11 105.55
C GLU A 330 5.15 -59.22 104.35
N ASN A 331 6.35 -58.65 104.33
CA ASN A 331 6.78 -57.69 103.32
C ASN A 331 7.07 -58.34 101.93
N GLU A 332 7.33 -59.64 101.86
CA GLU A 332 7.52 -60.34 100.58
C GLU A 332 6.21 -60.58 99.81
N LYS A 333 5.09 -60.79 100.51
CA LYS A 333 3.79 -61.05 99.86
C LYS A 333 3.23 -59.82 99.13
N LEU A 334 3.52 -58.62 99.61
CA LEU A 334 3.05 -57.37 99.02
C LEU A 334 3.75 -57.02 97.70
N LYS A 335 4.98 -57.49 97.48
CA LYS A 335 5.71 -57.23 96.22
C LYS A 335 5.15 -57.99 95.03
N GLN A 336 4.61 -59.21 95.24
CA GLN A 336 4.05 -60.01 94.15
C GLN A 336 2.71 -59.47 93.63
N ALA A 337 1.90 -58.84 94.49
CA ALA A 337 0.62 -58.25 94.09
C ALA A 337 0.75 -56.98 93.23
N LEU A 338 1.87 -56.25 93.34
CA LEU A 338 2.12 -55.02 92.59
C LEU A 338 2.40 -55.29 91.10
N ILE A 339 3.13 -56.37 90.81
CA ILE A 339 3.51 -56.78 89.45
C ILE A 339 2.28 -57.19 88.62
N GLU A 340 1.26 -57.77 89.25
CA GLU A 340 0.02 -58.18 88.56
C GLU A 340 -0.89 -57.01 88.19
N LEU A 341 -0.86 -55.91 88.96
CA LEU A 341 -1.64 -54.70 88.69
C LEU A 341 -1.03 -53.88 87.53
N GLU A 342 0.29 -53.82 87.44
CA GLU A 342 0.98 -53.12 86.34
C GLU A 342 0.71 -53.78 84.98
N ASN A 343 0.67 -55.11 84.92
CA ASN A 343 0.37 -55.85 83.68
C ASN A 343 -1.08 -55.63 83.18
N LYS A 344 -2.05 -55.39 84.06
CA LYS A 344 -3.43 -55.08 83.66
C LYS A 344 -3.58 -53.66 83.09
N LEU A 345 -2.81 -52.70 83.59
CA LEU A 345 -2.81 -51.32 83.10
C LEU A 345 -2.19 -51.20 81.70
N VAL A 346 -1.17 -52.00 81.38
CA VAL A 346 -0.55 -52.04 80.04
C VAL A 346 -1.55 -52.53 78.99
N ILE A 347 -2.31 -53.59 79.28
CA ILE A 347 -3.31 -54.16 78.36
C ILE A 347 -4.44 -53.15 78.08
N GLN A 348 -4.87 -52.38 79.08
CA GLN A 348 -5.91 -51.35 78.88
C GLN A 348 -5.40 -50.18 78.04
N LYS A 349 -4.15 -49.74 78.25
CA LYS A 349 -3.53 -48.69 77.44
C LYS A 349 -3.43 -49.08 75.98
N ASP A 350 -2.99 -50.30 75.68
CA ASP A 350 -2.87 -50.79 74.30
C ASP A 350 -4.24 -50.91 73.61
N SER A 351 -5.29 -51.28 74.35
CA SER A 351 -6.66 -51.32 73.81
C SER A 351 -7.21 -49.92 73.45
N LEU A 352 -6.97 -48.91 74.29
CA LEU A 352 -7.38 -47.53 74.03
C LEU A 352 -6.62 -46.93 72.85
N THR A 353 -5.32 -47.21 72.76
CA THR A 353 -4.46 -46.67 71.69
C THR A 353 -4.91 -47.19 70.32
N LYS A 354 -5.36 -48.44 70.26
CA LYS A 354 -5.90 -49.08 69.04
C LYS A 354 -7.26 -48.51 68.62
N GLU A 355 -8.11 -48.12 69.57
CA GLU A 355 -9.41 -47.49 69.28
C GLU A 355 -9.23 -46.06 68.72
N TYR A 356 -8.30 -45.28 69.31
CA TYR A 356 -8.02 -43.93 68.83
C TYR A 356 -7.31 -43.90 67.47
N SER A 357 -6.39 -44.85 67.20
CA SER A 357 -5.79 -44.96 65.88
C SER A 357 -6.82 -45.30 64.80
N GLN A 358 -7.79 -46.17 65.10
CA GLN A 358 -8.87 -46.52 64.18
C GLN A 358 -9.81 -45.34 63.89
N LYS A 359 -10.15 -44.53 64.90
CA LYS A 359 -10.92 -43.28 64.71
C LYS A 359 -10.18 -42.22 63.89
N ILE A 360 -8.86 -42.15 64.00
CA ILE A 360 -8.03 -41.25 63.19
C ILE A 360 -8.02 -41.70 61.73
N GLU A 361 -7.88 -43.01 61.46
CA GLU A 361 -7.96 -43.55 60.10
C GLU A 361 -9.34 -43.32 59.46
N GLU A 362 -10.43 -43.55 60.20
CA GLU A 362 -11.80 -43.29 59.71
C GLU A 362 -12.04 -41.80 59.39
N ASN A 363 -11.49 -40.88 60.18
CA ASN A 363 -11.58 -39.46 59.88
C ASN A 363 -10.71 -39.06 58.69
N ASN A 364 -9.51 -39.62 58.55
CA ASN A 364 -8.64 -39.36 57.41
C ASN A 364 -9.26 -39.87 56.10
N GLU A 365 -9.96 -41.01 56.10
CA GLU A 365 -10.71 -41.49 54.94
C GLU A 365 -11.87 -40.55 54.57
N LYS A 366 -12.55 -39.95 55.55
CA LYS A 366 -13.59 -38.94 55.29
C LYS A 366 -13.01 -37.66 54.68
N TYR A 367 -11.86 -37.17 55.18
CA TYR A 367 -11.18 -36.02 54.60
C TYR A 367 -10.68 -36.28 53.18
N LEU A 368 -10.13 -37.47 52.91
CA LEU A 368 -9.72 -37.87 51.56
C LEU A 368 -10.89 -37.97 50.58
N LYS A 369 -12.07 -38.42 51.03
CA LYS A 369 -13.28 -38.40 50.21
C LYS A 369 -13.75 -36.97 49.93
N LEU A 370 -13.73 -36.09 50.94
CA LEU A 370 -14.11 -34.69 50.78
C LEU A 370 -13.14 -33.93 49.85
N GLU A 371 -11.84 -34.22 49.95
CA GLU A 371 -10.82 -33.65 49.07
C GLU A 371 -11.00 -34.12 47.61
N LYS A 372 -11.35 -35.38 47.40
CA LYS A 372 -11.71 -35.90 46.06
C LYS A 372 -12.95 -35.22 45.51
N GLU A 373 -14.02 -35.07 46.31
CA GLU A 373 -15.25 -34.38 45.88
C GLU A 373 -15.00 -32.91 45.54
N ILE A 374 -14.18 -32.19 46.31
CA ILE A 374 -13.82 -30.80 46.02
C ILE A 374 -12.98 -30.70 44.74
N LYS A 375 -12.02 -31.61 44.53
CA LYS A 375 -11.22 -31.67 43.29
C LYS A 375 -12.09 -31.98 42.08
N GLU A 376 -13.02 -32.92 42.19
CA GLU A 376 -13.97 -33.23 41.12
C GLU A 376 -14.90 -32.06 40.80
N GLN A 377 -15.36 -31.30 41.82
CA GLN A 377 -16.16 -30.08 41.59
C GLN A 377 -15.34 -28.97 40.93
N TYR A 378 -14.08 -28.79 41.30
CA TYR A 378 -13.19 -27.83 40.65
C TYR A 378 -12.94 -28.20 39.19
N ILE A 379 -12.64 -29.46 38.90
CA ILE A 379 -12.44 -29.96 37.53
C ILE A 379 -13.72 -29.82 36.71
N LYS A 380 -14.90 -30.10 37.28
CA LYS A 380 -16.18 -29.86 36.59
C LYS A 380 -16.37 -28.38 36.26
N ARG A 381 -16.07 -27.48 37.19
CA ARG A 381 -16.25 -26.03 37.01
C ARG A 381 -15.23 -25.44 36.04
N GLU A 382 -14.00 -25.94 36.05
CA GLU A 382 -12.96 -25.62 35.08
C GLU A 382 -13.34 -26.09 33.68
N ASN A 383 -13.87 -27.31 33.54
CA ASN A 383 -14.40 -27.82 32.28
C ASN A 383 -15.64 -27.04 31.79
N GLU A 384 -16.52 -26.60 32.68
CA GLU A 384 -17.67 -25.74 32.35
C GLU A 384 -17.24 -24.36 31.88
N LEU A 385 -16.24 -23.73 32.53
CA LEU A 385 -15.68 -22.46 32.07
C LEU A 385 -14.93 -22.63 30.74
N SER A 386 -14.15 -23.69 30.60
CA SER A 386 -13.42 -24.00 29.36
C SER A 386 -14.40 -24.26 28.21
N ASN A 387 -15.50 -24.98 28.45
CA ASN A 387 -16.56 -25.17 27.45
C ASN A 387 -17.27 -23.85 27.09
N LYS A 388 -17.50 -22.95 28.05
CA LYS A 388 -18.05 -21.61 27.74
C LYS A 388 -17.10 -20.77 26.90
N PHE A 389 -15.81 -20.76 27.22
CA PHE A 389 -14.81 -20.07 26.41
C PHE A 389 -14.66 -20.67 25.03
N ASN A 390 -14.69 -22.00 24.92
CA ASN A 390 -14.63 -22.68 23.62
C ASN A 390 -15.87 -22.38 22.77
N LEU A 391 -17.08 -22.39 23.35
CA LEU A 391 -18.30 -21.97 22.66
C LEU A 391 -18.21 -20.51 22.18
N GLN A 392 -17.66 -19.62 23.00
CA GLN A 392 -17.51 -18.21 22.65
C GLN A 392 -16.44 -17.99 21.57
N ILE A 393 -15.33 -18.74 21.62
CA ILE A 393 -14.32 -18.79 20.56
C ILE A 393 -14.91 -19.34 19.27
N GLU A 394 -15.77 -20.34 19.34
CA GLU A 394 -16.43 -20.95 18.18
C GLU A 394 -17.47 -20.01 17.56
N GLU A 395 -18.19 -19.23 18.36
CA GLU A 395 -19.05 -18.13 17.89
C GLU A 395 -18.24 -17.02 17.21
N TYR A 396 -17.10 -16.61 17.78
CA TYR A 396 -16.22 -15.64 17.14
C TYR A 396 -15.60 -16.18 15.86
N ARG A 397 -15.25 -17.47 15.81
CA ARG A 397 -14.78 -18.13 14.58
C ARG A 397 -15.87 -18.13 13.50
N LYS A 398 -17.10 -18.51 13.83
CA LYS A 398 -18.24 -18.44 12.89
C LYS A 398 -18.49 -17.01 12.40
N SER A 399 -18.34 -16.01 13.26
CA SER A 399 -18.45 -14.61 12.86
C SER A 399 -17.31 -14.20 11.94
N ILE A 400 -16.07 -14.61 12.22
CA ILE A 400 -14.90 -14.36 11.36
C ILE A 400 -15.05 -15.06 10.01
N ASP A 401 -15.49 -16.32 10.00
CA ASP A 401 -15.73 -17.10 8.79
C ASP A 401 -16.82 -16.44 7.94
N SER A 402 -17.90 -15.95 8.55
CA SER A 402 -18.96 -15.21 7.84
C SER A 402 -18.46 -13.86 7.28
N LEU A 403 -17.58 -13.17 7.98
CA LEU A 403 -16.96 -11.92 7.49
C LEU A 403 -15.96 -12.21 6.37
N GLN A 404 -15.20 -13.30 6.46
CA GLN A 404 -14.31 -13.76 5.40
C GLN A 404 -15.09 -14.21 4.17
N GLU A 405 -16.26 -14.83 4.34
CA GLU A 405 -17.16 -15.16 3.24
C GLU A 405 -17.73 -13.90 2.57
N ILE A 406 -18.11 -12.88 3.34
CA ILE A 406 -18.54 -11.58 2.81
C ILE A 406 -17.40 -10.87 2.08
N ILE A 407 -16.19 -10.85 2.63
CA ILE A 407 -15.00 -10.25 2.00
C ILE A 407 -14.64 -10.99 0.72
N ASN A 408 -14.65 -12.32 0.73
CA ASN A 408 -14.38 -13.13 -0.46
C ASN A 408 -15.46 -12.95 -1.53
N ASN A 409 -16.73 -12.79 -1.14
CA ASN A 409 -17.80 -12.52 -2.09
C ASN A 409 -17.69 -11.11 -2.68
N GLN A 410 -17.32 -10.11 -1.88
CA GLN A 410 -17.03 -8.76 -2.38
C GLN A 410 -15.80 -8.75 -3.29
N GLN A 411 -14.73 -9.47 -2.94
CA GLN A 411 -13.55 -9.62 -3.80
C GLN A 411 -13.92 -10.30 -5.12
N LYS A 412 -14.68 -11.38 -5.11
CA LYS A 412 -15.20 -12.03 -6.33
C LYS A 412 -16.09 -11.09 -7.15
N GLU A 413 -16.89 -10.25 -6.50
CA GLU A 413 -17.73 -9.26 -7.19
C GLU A 413 -16.89 -8.14 -7.83
N TYR A 414 -15.83 -7.69 -7.16
CA TYR A 414 -14.87 -6.73 -7.72
C TYR A 414 -14.03 -7.34 -8.84
N GLU A 415 -13.56 -8.58 -8.67
CA GLU A 415 -12.86 -9.34 -9.72
C GLU A 415 -13.77 -9.56 -10.93
N ALA A 416 -15.04 -9.92 -10.73
CA ALA A 416 -16.02 -10.03 -11.81
C ALA A 416 -16.27 -8.68 -12.51
N LYS A 417 -16.33 -7.57 -11.78
CA LYS A 417 -16.44 -6.21 -12.36
C LYS A 417 -15.18 -5.80 -13.12
N ILE A 418 -13.99 -6.16 -12.61
CA ILE A 418 -12.72 -5.91 -13.30
C ILE A 418 -12.64 -6.74 -14.58
N VAL A 419 -13.05 -8.02 -14.53
CA VAL A 419 -13.12 -8.89 -15.72
C VAL A 419 -14.14 -8.34 -16.73
N ASP A 420 -15.32 -7.88 -16.32
CA ASP A 420 -16.32 -7.27 -17.21
C ASP A 420 -15.82 -5.93 -17.81
N ILE A 421 -15.03 -5.15 -17.07
CA ILE A 421 -14.36 -3.94 -17.59
C ILE A 421 -13.25 -4.32 -18.59
N ILE A 422 -12.46 -5.35 -18.30
CA ILE A 422 -11.41 -5.86 -19.19
C ILE A 422 -12.03 -6.43 -20.46
N GLU A 423 -13.07 -7.24 -20.37
CA GLU A 423 -13.79 -7.80 -21.53
C GLU A 423 -14.39 -6.68 -22.39
N LYS A 424 -15.04 -5.67 -21.79
CA LYS A 424 -15.53 -4.49 -22.52
C LYS A 424 -14.40 -3.71 -23.19
N LYS A 425 -13.25 -3.56 -22.53
CA LYS A 425 -12.08 -2.86 -23.10
C LYS A 425 -11.40 -3.68 -24.19
N GLU A 426 -11.31 -4.99 -24.04
CA GLU A 426 -10.81 -5.90 -25.08
C GLU A 426 -11.74 -5.94 -26.28
N GLU A 427 -13.05 -5.89 -26.08
CA GLU A 427 -14.03 -5.78 -27.17
C GLU A 427 -13.97 -4.42 -27.86
N GLU A 428 -13.77 -3.33 -27.10
CA GLU A 428 -13.53 -2.00 -27.64
C GLU A 428 -12.21 -1.94 -28.45
N PHE A 429 -11.14 -2.57 -27.97
CA PHE A 429 -9.88 -2.70 -28.71
C PHE A 429 -10.00 -3.61 -29.92
N LYS A 430 -10.74 -4.73 -29.85
CA LYS A 430 -11.03 -5.57 -31.01
C LYS A 430 -11.82 -4.80 -32.07
N ASN A 431 -12.78 -3.98 -31.67
CA ASN A 431 -13.55 -3.13 -32.57
C ASN A 431 -12.67 -2.03 -33.20
N GLN A 432 -11.76 -1.42 -32.44
CA GLN A 432 -10.79 -0.46 -32.97
C GLN A 432 -9.80 -1.12 -33.94
N ILE A 433 -9.30 -2.32 -33.62
CA ILE A 433 -8.43 -3.11 -34.51
C ILE A 433 -9.19 -3.47 -35.79
N ALA A 434 -10.45 -3.91 -35.70
CA ALA A 434 -11.29 -4.20 -36.86
C ALA A 434 -11.53 -2.94 -37.72
N GLN A 435 -11.75 -1.78 -37.11
CA GLN A 435 -11.85 -0.49 -37.83
C GLN A 435 -10.53 -0.11 -38.50
N PHE A 436 -9.39 -0.31 -37.83
CA PHE A 436 -8.07 -0.07 -38.44
C PHE A 436 -7.76 -1.06 -39.56
N GLU A 437 -8.19 -2.31 -39.44
CA GLU A 437 -8.07 -3.30 -40.51
C GLU A 437 -8.98 -2.98 -41.70
N GLU A 438 -10.20 -2.50 -41.45
CA GLU A 438 -11.12 -2.04 -42.49
C GLU A 438 -10.58 -0.79 -43.22
N GLN A 439 -10.03 0.18 -42.49
CA GLN A 439 -9.33 1.34 -43.05
C GLN A 439 -8.07 0.92 -43.81
N LYS A 440 -7.27 0.00 -43.27
CA LYS A 440 -6.10 -0.55 -43.97
C LYS A 440 -6.51 -1.23 -45.28
N ASN A 441 -7.61 -1.97 -45.27
CA ASN A 441 -8.16 -2.64 -46.45
C ASN A 441 -8.77 -1.64 -47.45
N SER A 442 -9.38 -0.54 -47.00
CA SER A 442 -9.82 0.54 -47.88
C SER A 442 -8.64 1.24 -48.54
N PHE A 443 -7.57 1.56 -47.78
CA PHE A 443 -6.34 2.11 -48.34
C PHE A 443 -5.63 1.15 -49.31
N LEU A 444 -5.70 -0.17 -49.06
CA LEU A 444 -5.19 -1.19 -49.98
C LEU A 444 -6.02 -1.26 -51.27
N ARG A 445 -7.34 -1.06 -51.21
CA ARG A 445 -8.20 -0.94 -52.39
C ARG A 445 -7.91 0.34 -53.16
N GLU A 446 -7.85 1.48 -52.49
CA GLU A 446 -7.49 2.76 -53.11
C GLU A 446 -6.10 2.70 -53.73
N LYS A 447 -5.11 2.12 -53.05
CA LYS A 447 -3.77 1.91 -53.62
C LYS A 447 -3.80 1.04 -54.87
N LYS A 448 -4.63 -0.01 -54.90
CA LYS A 448 -4.82 -0.84 -56.11
C LYS A 448 -5.47 -0.04 -57.23
N GLU A 449 -6.47 0.78 -56.93
CA GLU A 449 -7.14 1.65 -57.91
C GLU A 449 -6.21 2.75 -58.44
N PHE A 450 -5.40 3.38 -57.58
CA PHE A 450 -4.37 4.33 -57.97
C PHE A 450 -3.29 3.68 -58.83
N ASN A 451 -2.84 2.48 -58.50
CA ASN A 451 -1.90 1.75 -59.35
C ASN A 451 -2.53 1.41 -60.72
N LEU A 452 -3.80 1.01 -60.75
CA LEU A 452 -4.55 0.79 -62.00
C LEU A 452 -4.70 2.08 -62.83
N LEU A 453 -4.84 3.23 -62.17
CA LEU A 453 -4.88 4.54 -62.82
C LEU A 453 -3.49 4.95 -63.35
N ILE A 454 -2.43 4.69 -62.58
CA ILE A 454 -1.04 4.92 -63.00
C ILE A 454 -0.73 4.05 -64.21
N ASP A 455 -1.11 2.77 -64.21
CA ASP A 455 -0.90 1.87 -65.34
C ASP A 455 -1.70 2.30 -66.58
N LYS A 456 -2.94 2.80 -66.40
CA LYS A 456 -3.74 3.42 -67.48
C LYS A 456 -3.08 4.68 -68.03
N LEU A 457 -2.61 5.57 -67.18
CA LEU A 457 -1.90 6.79 -67.61
C LEU A 457 -0.58 6.44 -68.29
N ARG A 458 0.14 5.44 -67.78
CA ARG A 458 1.40 4.96 -68.36
C ARG A 458 1.18 4.37 -69.74
N THR A 459 0.16 3.53 -69.92
CA THR A 459 -0.22 3.03 -71.25
C THR A 459 -0.72 4.15 -72.17
N GLU A 460 -1.44 5.15 -71.66
CA GLU A 460 -1.87 6.30 -72.46
C GLU A 460 -0.69 7.18 -72.89
N TYR A 461 0.30 7.41 -72.02
CA TYR A 461 1.52 8.15 -72.35
C TYR A 461 2.46 7.35 -73.24
N GLU A 462 2.61 6.04 -73.04
CA GLU A 462 3.35 5.17 -73.93
C GLU A 462 2.73 5.15 -75.33
N ASN A 463 1.40 5.12 -75.42
CA ASN A 463 0.70 5.24 -76.70
C ASN A 463 0.88 6.64 -77.32
N LYS A 464 0.82 7.73 -76.54
CA LYS A 464 1.12 9.09 -77.04
C LYS A 464 2.57 9.24 -77.50
N ILE A 465 3.53 8.67 -76.79
CA ILE A 465 4.95 8.64 -77.18
C ILE A 465 5.11 7.83 -78.47
N LYS A 466 4.40 6.71 -78.60
CA LYS A 466 4.40 5.88 -79.80
C LYS A 466 3.77 6.61 -80.99
N ASP A 467 2.67 7.33 -80.79
CA ASP A 467 2.04 8.18 -81.80
C ASP A 467 2.95 9.35 -82.21
N ILE A 468 3.66 9.96 -81.26
CA ILE A 468 4.63 11.03 -81.53
C ILE A 468 5.85 10.47 -82.27
N ALA A 469 6.32 9.28 -81.91
CA ALA A 469 7.42 8.61 -82.58
C ALA A 469 7.03 8.18 -84.00
N GLU A 470 5.82 7.66 -84.21
CA GLU A 470 5.28 7.36 -85.54
C GLU A 470 5.06 8.62 -86.37
N LYS A 471 4.53 9.71 -85.79
CA LYS A 471 4.42 11.00 -86.49
C LYS A 471 5.79 11.58 -86.84
N SER A 472 6.76 11.55 -85.92
CA SER A 472 8.12 12.01 -86.19
C SER A 472 8.85 11.12 -87.20
N SER A 473 8.61 9.81 -87.17
CA SER A 473 9.13 8.86 -88.16
C SER A 473 8.49 9.09 -89.53
N ASN A 474 7.19 9.34 -89.60
CA ASN A 474 6.49 9.66 -90.85
C ASN A 474 6.87 11.04 -91.40
N GLU A 475 7.06 12.05 -90.55
CA GLU A 475 7.57 13.36 -90.94
C GLU A 475 9.03 13.27 -91.41
N LYS A 476 9.87 12.47 -90.73
CA LYS A 476 11.22 12.15 -91.21
C LYS A 476 11.19 11.39 -92.52
N ALA A 477 10.30 10.43 -92.70
CA ALA A 477 10.14 9.68 -93.94
C ALA A 477 9.63 10.58 -95.08
N GLN A 478 8.76 11.57 -94.80
CA GLN A 478 8.31 12.56 -95.77
C GLN A 478 9.41 13.58 -96.12
N LEU A 479 10.22 13.99 -95.13
CA LEU A 479 11.41 14.83 -95.35
C LEU A 479 12.47 14.07 -96.14
N ILE A 480 12.73 12.80 -95.81
CA ILE A 480 13.65 11.93 -96.54
C ILE A 480 13.13 11.69 -97.94
N ALA A 481 11.85 11.38 -98.15
CA ALA A 481 11.27 11.24 -99.48
C ALA A 481 11.28 12.55 -100.28
N GLY A 482 11.12 13.71 -99.63
CA GLY A 482 11.29 15.02 -100.25
C GLY A 482 12.74 15.32 -100.63
N TYR A 483 13.69 14.94 -99.77
CA TYR A 483 15.12 15.05 -100.05
C TYR A 483 15.57 14.06 -101.11
N GLU A 484 15.08 12.82 -101.11
CA GLU A 484 15.33 11.79 -102.12
C GLU A 484 14.72 12.18 -103.45
N LYS A 485 13.53 12.81 -103.48
CA LYS A 485 12.96 13.35 -104.71
C LYS A 485 13.78 14.53 -105.24
N SER A 486 14.18 15.46 -104.39
CA SER A 486 15.10 16.55 -104.76
C SER A 486 16.49 16.05 -105.15
N LEU A 487 16.99 14.97 -104.53
CA LEU A 487 18.28 14.36 -104.85
C LEU A 487 18.18 13.58 -106.15
N ASN A 488 17.10 12.87 -106.41
CA ASN A 488 16.87 12.14 -107.66
C ASN A 488 16.65 13.11 -108.82
N GLU A 489 15.92 14.21 -108.64
CA GLU A 489 15.81 15.27 -109.65
C GLU A 489 17.17 15.94 -109.93
N LYS A 490 18.02 16.12 -108.91
CA LYS A 490 19.40 16.60 -109.07
C LYS A 490 20.34 15.55 -109.65
N ILE A 491 20.18 14.27 -109.32
CA ILE A 491 20.94 13.14 -109.85
C ILE A 491 20.57 12.93 -111.31
N ASP A 492 19.30 13.07 -111.70
CA ASP A 492 18.86 12.99 -113.10
C ASP A 492 19.37 14.19 -113.91
N ALA A 493 19.38 15.40 -113.33
CA ALA A 493 20.02 16.57 -113.94
C ALA A 493 21.55 16.41 -114.06
N VAL A 494 22.19 15.84 -113.05
CA VAL A 494 23.63 15.56 -113.02
C VAL A 494 23.99 14.40 -113.94
N GLN A 495 23.16 13.36 -114.08
CA GLN A 495 23.35 12.25 -115.02
C GLN A 495 23.11 12.69 -116.47
N ALA A 496 22.22 13.66 -116.72
CA ALA A 496 22.09 14.31 -118.02
C ALA A 496 23.36 15.12 -118.36
N MET A 497 23.90 15.87 -117.40
CA MET A 497 25.19 16.58 -117.57
C MET A 497 26.39 15.61 -117.67
N PHE A 498 26.38 14.48 -116.97
CA PHE A 498 27.43 13.47 -117.05
C PHE A 498 27.39 12.73 -118.38
N LYS A 499 26.24 12.38 -118.95
CA LYS A 499 26.16 11.78 -120.30
C LYS A 499 26.65 12.73 -121.41
N GLU A 500 26.59 14.03 -121.19
CA GLU A 500 27.13 15.05 -122.08
C GLU A 500 28.66 15.22 -121.89
N ARG A 501 29.15 15.08 -120.65
CA ARG A 501 30.56 15.22 -120.27
C ARG A 501 31.41 13.94 -120.41
N GLU A 502 30.79 12.76 -120.35
CA GLU A 502 31.42 11.45 -120.63
C GLU A 502 31.81 11.32 -122.11
N ARG A 503 31.11 12.05 -123.02
CA ARG A 503 31.51 12.19 -124.43
C ARG A 503 32.75 13.07 -124.64
N GLU A 504 33.09 13.95 -123.68
CA GLU A 504 34.26 14.85 -123.77
C GLU A 504 35.48 14.34 -122.99
N ILE A 505 35.28 13.56 -121.91
CA ILE A 505 36.36 13.11 -121.01
C ILE A 505 37.02 11.79 -121.46
N LEU A 506 36.35 10.98 -122.29
CA LEU A 506 36.92 9.74 -122.87
C LEU A 506 38.09 9.97 -123.85
N ALA A 507 38.43 11.22 -124.17
CA ALA A 507 39.54 11.57 -125.06
C ALA A 507 40.84 12.01 -124.35
N SER A 508 40.88 12.22 -123.03
CA SER A 508 42.03 12.93 -122.41
C SER A 508 42.65 12.33 -121.14
N ALA A 509 42.20 11.17 -120.64
CA ALA A 509 42.59 10.70 -119.30
C ALA A 509 43.29 9.32 -119.26
N GLN A 510 44.22 9.06 -120.19
CA GLN A 510 45.06 7.84 -120.17
C GLN A 510 46.54 8.11 -119.82
N LYS A 511 46.88 9.19 -119.09
CA LYS A 511 48.32 9.53 -118.88
C LYS A 511 48.77 10.11 -117.52
N ASN A 512 47.97 10.15 -116.45
CA ASN A 512 48.38 10.87 -115.23
C ASN A 512 48.01 10.20 -113.88
N SER A 513 48.07 8.86 -113.77
CA SER A 513 47.74 8.15 -112.52
C SER A 513 48.92 7.73 -111.64
N GLU A 514 50.17 8.10 -111.94
CA GLU A 514 51.35 7.59 -111.19
C GLU A 514 52.11 8.63 -110.34
N PHE A 515 51.69 9.90 -110.26
CA PHE A 515 52.43 10.92 -109.49
C PHE A 515 51.81 11.32 -108.13
N LEU A 516 50.55 10.96 -107.85
CA LEU A 516 49.84 11.42 -106.64
C LEU A 516 49.97 10.49 -105.40
N ALA A 517 50.62 9.32 -105.54
CA ALA A 517 50.70 8.35 -104.44
C ALA A 517 51.73 8.70 -103.34
N GLN A 518 52.67 9.62 -103.60
CA GLN A 518 53.71 9.98 -102.61
C GLN A 518 53.40 11.21 -101.74
N GLY A 519 52.42 12.05 -102.12
CA GLY A 519 52.01 13.22 -101.33
C GLY A 519 51.12 12.87 -100.12
N TYR A 520 50.32 11.82 -100.22
CA TYR A 520 49.37 11.45 -99.16
C TYR A 520 50.02 10.76 -97.95
N ILE A 521 51.24 10.24 -98.09
CA ILE A 521 51.91 9.50 -97.00
C ILE A 521 52.52 10.47 -95.96
N SER A 522 53.03 11.63 -96.38
CA SER A 522 53.61 12.63 -95.46
C SER A 522 52.55 13.38 -94.64
N GLU A 523 51.34 13.52 -95.17
CA GLU A 523 50.25 14.25 -94.51
C GLU A 523 49.55 13.40 -93.42
N ILE A 524 49.54 12.08 -93.58
CA ILE A 524 49.05 11.13 -92.56
C ILE A 524 50.01 11.08 -91.35
N GLU A 525 51.33 11.16 -91.57
CA GLU A 525 52.33 11.15 -90.49
C GLU A 525 52.23 12.40 -89.60
N ASN A 526 51.94 13.57 -90.20
CA ASN A 526 51.78 14.84 -89.49
C ASN A 526 50.51 14.90 -88.64
N GLN A 527 49.40 14.32 -89.13
CA GLN A 527 48.17 14.23 -88.34
C GLN A 527 48.32 13.29 -87.14
N LYS A 528 49.13 12.24 -87.26
CA LYS A 528 49.41 11.28 -86.18
C LYS A 528 50.18 11.91 -85.02
N ASN A 529 51.15 12.78 -85.31
CA ASN A 529 51.91 13.51 -84.28
C ASN A 529 51.04 14.52 -83.52
N ARG A 530 50.11 15.18 -84.22
CA ARG A 530 49.18 16.16 -83.62
C ARG A 530 48.12 15.51 -82.71
N ILE A 531 47.70 14.28 -83.02
CA ILE A 531 46.83 13.50 -82.14
C ILE A 531 47.57 13.08 -80.86
N SER A 532 48.86 12.77 -80.94
CA SER A 532 49.69 12.41 -79.76
C SER A 532 49.85 13.59 -78.79
N GLU A 533 50.05 14.81 -79.30
CA GLU A 533 50.15 16.02 -78.47
C GLU A 533 48.82 16.36 -77.77
N LEU A 534 47.69 16.22 -78.47
CA LEU A 534 46.36 16.45 -77.86
C LEU A 534 46.04 15.42 -76.78
N GLN A 535 46.45 14.16 -76.95
CA GLN A 535 46.30 13.13 -75.93
C GLN A 535 47.13 13.42 -74.67
N LYS A 536 48.30 14.05 -74.82
CA LYS A 536 49.14 14.47 -73.69
C LYS A 536 48.49 15.61 -72.89
N VAL A 537 47.95 16.63 -73.57
CA VAL A 537 47.26 17.76 -72.90
C VAL A 537 45.99 17.31 -72.18
N ILE A 538 45.23 16.37 -72.75
CA ILE A 538 44.05 15.78 -72.09
C ILE A 538 44.45 14.98 -70.84
N LYS A 539 45.61 14.33 -70.85
CA LYS A 539 46.12 13.60 -69.69
C LYS A 539 46.57 14.55 -68.57
N ASP A 540 47.36 15.57 -68.92
CA ASP A 540 47.91 16.50 -67.93
C ASP A 540 46.80 17.33 -67.24
N THR A 541 45.75 17.74 -67.98
CA THR A 541 44.57 18.43 -67.41
C THR A 541 43.68 17.52 -66.55
N ARG A 542 43.62 16.22 -66.87
CA ARG A 542 42.92 15.23 -66.04
C ARG A 542 43.66 14.97 -64.73
N ASP A 543 44.99 14.91 -64.78
CA ASP A 543 45.82 14.69 -63.59
C ASP A 543 45.80 15.92 -62.65
N GLU A 544 45.73 17.15 -63.17
CA GLU A 544 45.50 18.37 -62.37
C GLU A 544 44.13 18.39 -61.69
N PHE A 545 43.06 17.99 -62.40
CA PHE A 545 41.71 17.93 -61.82
C PHE A 545 41.60 16.86 -60.72
N GLU A 546 42.25 15.70 -60.90
CA GLU A 546 42.29 14.68 -59.85
C GLU A 546 43.12 15.13 -58.64
N LEU A 547 44.20 15.90 -58.83
CA LEU A 547 44.99 16.47 -57.73
C LEU A 547 44.20 17.51 -56.93
N GLU A 548 43.45 18.39 -57.61
CA GLU A 548 42.60 19.40 -56.97
C GLU A 548 41.43 18.76 -56.20
N LYS A 549 40.87 17.68 -56.76
CA LYS A 549 39.89 16.82 -56.09
C LYS A 549 40.48 16.08 -54.87
N ILE A 550 41.71 15.59 -54.95
CA ILE A 550 42.41 14.96 -53.82
C ILE A 550 42.62 15.97 -52.67
N ASN A 551 43.06 17.19 -52.98
CA ASN A 551 43.27 18.23 -51.96
C ASN A 551 41.95 18.67 -51.30
N LEU A 552 40.86 18.79 -52.08
CA LEU A 552 39.53 19.08 -51.54
C LEU A 552 39.02 17.92 -50.66
N ILE A 553 39.30 16.67 -51.04
CA ILE A 553 39.00 15.48 -50.24
C ILE A 553 39.81 15.46 -48.93
N GLU A 554 41.07 15.91 -48.93
CA GLU A 554 41.88 16.00 -47.71
C GLU A 554 41.37 17.07 -46.72
N ASP A 555 40.93 18.22 -47.23
CA ASP A 555 40.30 19.26 -46.39
C ASP A 555 38.97 18.78 -45.78
N PHE A 556 38.16 18.05 -46.56
CA PHE A 556 36.94 17.42 -46.04
C PHE A 556 37.22 16.27 -45.07
N LYS A 557 38.30 15.51 -45.25
CA LYS A 557 38.73 14.47 -44.31
C LYS A 557 39.11 15.08 -42.96
N ARG A 558 39.80 16.22 -42.93
CA ARG A 558 40.11 16.93 -41.67
C ARG A 558 38.83 17.35 -40.94
N GLN A 559 37.86 17.92 -41.64
CA GLN A 559 36.58 18.33 -41.04
C GLN A 559 35.72 17.15 -40.56
N LEU A 560 35.80 15.99 -41.21
CA LEU A 560 35.09 14.78 -40.77
C LEU A 560 35.75 14.13 -39.56
N ILE A 561 37.08 14.13 -39.49
CA ILE A 561 37.82 13.67 -38.30
C ILE A 561 37.47 14.57 -37.10
N ASP A 562 37.40 15.89 -37.29
CA ASP A 562 37.01 16.84 -36.24
C ASP A 562 35.58 16.58 -35.75
N ARG A 563 34.62 16.28 -36.64
CA ARG A 563 33.25 15.90 -36.28
C ARG A 563 33.14 14.53 -35.61
N GLU A 564 33.94 13.56 -36.03
CA GLU A 564 33.92 12.22 -35.43
C GLU A 564 34.51 12.23 -34.01
N ILE A 565 35.47 13.11 -33.75
CA ILE A 565 35.96 13.42 -32.40
C ILE A 565 34.84 14.07 -31.58
N GLU A 566 34.12 15.05 -32.13
CA GLU A 566 33.00 15.73 -31.48
C GLU A 566 31.86 14.75 -31.09
N TYR A 567 31.49 13.84 -32.00
CA TYR A 567 30.48 12.81 -31.73
C TYR A 567 30.95 11.77 -30.69
N LYS A 568 32.24 11.40 -30.69
CA LYS A 568 32.78 10.49 -29.66
C LYS A 568 32.78 11.15 -28.28
N GLU A 569 33.11 12.43 -28.19
CA GLU A 569 33.03 13.22 -26.95
C GLU A 569 31.57 13.37 -26.45
N GLU A 570 30.60 13.49 -27.36
CA GLU A 570 29.18 13.58 -27.00
C GLU A 570 28.59 12.24 -26.54
N ILE A 571 28.97 11.13 -27.19
CA ILE A 571 28.62 9.78 -26.74
C ILE A 571 29.26 9.48 -25.37
N GLU A 572 30.52 9.90 -25.16
CA GLU A 572 31.20 9.73 -23.87
C GLU A 572 30.56 10.59 -22.77
N LYS A 573 30.15 11.83 -23.06
CA LYS A 573 29.34 12.66 -22.13
C LYS A 573 28.01 12.02 -21.78
N ASN A 574 27.30 11.44 -22.74
CA ASN A 574 26.01 10.80 -22.51
C ASN A 574 26.17 9.48 -21.74
N ALA A 575 27.22 8.70 -22.02
CA ALA A 575 27.57 7.50 -21.24
C ALA A 575 27.96 7.85 -19.79
N ASN A 576 28.66 8.97 -19.59
CA ASN A 576 29.00 9.46 -18.25
C ASN A 576 27.76 9.96 -17.49
N ARG A 577 26.83 10.68 -18.14
CA ARG A 577 25.53 11.06 -17.55
C ARG A 577 24.69 9.84 -17.16
N ALA A 578 24.57 8.85 -18.04
CA ALA A 578 23.84 7.63 -17.73
C ALA A 578 24.49 6.84 -16.57
N ASN A 579 25.82 6.87 -16.44
CA ASN A 579 26.53 6.29 -15.30
C ASN A 579 26.38 7.10 -14.01
N GLU A 580 26.27 8.43 -14.09
CA GLU A 580 25.97 9.31 -12.94
C GLU A 580 24.53 9.10 -12.45
N GLU A 581 23.55 9.05 -13.36
CA GLU A 581 22.15 8.73 -13.04
C GLU A 581 22.01 7.32 -12.44
N LYS A 582 22.76 6.35 -12.98
CA LYS A 582 22.84 5.00 -12.39
C LYS A 582 23.46 5.02 -10.99
N LYS A 583 24.52 5.79 -10.76
CA LYS A 583 25.12 5.96 -9.43
C LYS A 583 24.17 6.67 -8.46
N GLU A 584 23.38 7.63 -8.90
CA GLU A 584 22.36 8.30 -8.06
C GLU A 584 21.19 7.36 -7.75
N LEU A 585 20.76 6.53 -8.69
CA LEU A 585 19.78 5.47 -8.46
C LEU A 585 20.31 4.40 -7.51
N GLU A 586 21.55 3.95 -7.68
CA GLU A 586 22.22 3.00 -6.76
C GLU A 586 22.38 3.62 -5.36
N LYS A 587 22.70 4.92 -5.27
CA LYS A 587 22.74 5.66 -4.01
C LYS A 587 21.36 5.76 -3.35
N SER A 588 20.31 6.07 -4.11
CA SER A 588 18.93 6.14 -3.60
C SER A 588 18.40 4.76 -3.16
N ILE A 589 18.76 3.70 -3.89
CA ILE A 589 18.44 2.32 -3.51
C ILE A 589 19.18 1.94 -2.23
N ASN A 590 20.48 2.25 -2.11
CA ASN A 590 21.25 2.00 -0.90
C ASN A 590 20.76 2.82 0.29
N GLU A 591 20.38 4.09 0.12
CA GLU A 591 19.79 4.92 1.18
C GLU A 591 18.43 4.37 1.63
N LYS A 592 17.59 3.88 0.70
CA LYS A 592 16.33 3.20 1.03
C LYS A 592 16.56 1.86 1.72
N GLN A 593 17.58 1.10 1.32
CA GLN A 593 17.96 -0.15 1.97
C GLN A 593 18.56 0.09 3.37
N GLU A 594 19.34 1.15 3.57
CA GLU A 594 19.80 1.60 4.88
C GLU A 594 18.63 2.06 5.76
N TYR A 595 17.63 2.74 5.20
CA TYR A 595 16.43 3.13 5.93
C TYR A 595 15.57 1.93 6.32
N ILE A 596 15.42 0.94 5.44
CA ILE A 596 14.76 -0.34 5.75
C ILE A 596 15.56 -1.13 6.79
N ALA A 597 16.89 -1.17 6.67
CA ALA A 597 17.77 -1.79 7.65
C ALA A 597 17.66 -1.10 9.02
N LYS A 598 17.57 0.24 9.05
CA LYS A 598 17.37 1.03 10.26
C LYS A 598 16.01 0.76 10.90
N ILE A 599 14.92 0.73 10.13
CA ILE A 599 13.59 0.36 10.64
C ILE A 599 13.57 -1.09 11.14
N SER A 600 14.25 -2.01 10.45
CA SER A 600 14.35 -3.41 10.88
C SER A 600 15.19 -3.58 12.15
N GLY A 601 16.24 -2.76 12.32
CA GLY A 601 17.07 -2.70 13.52
C GLY A 601 16.32 -2.07 14.69
N GLU A 602 15.57 -0.98 14.47
CA GLU A 602 14.70 -0.37 15.48
C GLU A 602 13.56 -1.31 15.90
N LYS A 603 13.00 -2.08 14.95
CA LYS A 603 12.02 -3.13 15.23
C LYS A 603 12.65 -4.26 16.06
N TYR A 604 13.86 -4.70 15.71
CA TYR A 604 14.58 -5.73 16.47
C TYR A 604 14.97 -5.24 17.88
N GLU A 605 15.39 -4.00 18.04
CA GLU A 605 15.68 -3.37 19.34
C GLU A 605 14.41 -3.22 20.19
N LEU A 606 13.28 -2.85 19.59
CA LEU A 606 11.98 -2.80 20.27
C LEU A 606 11.49 -4.20 20.68
N GLU A 607 11.66 -5.19 19.81
CA GLU A 607 11.27 -6.58 20.07
C GLU A 607 12.19 -7.21 21.12
N LYS A 608 13.48 -6.88 21.10
CA LYS A 608 14.45 -7.25 22.14
C LYS A 608 14.16 -6.56 23.47
N ALA A 609 13.87 -5.26 23.49
CA ALA A 609 13.50 -4.53 24.70
C ALA A 609 12.15 -5.00 25.28
N PHE A 610 11.21 -5.37 24.42
CA PHE A 610 9.94 -5.97 24.83
C PHE A 610 10.13 -7.37 25.42
N ASN A 611 10.96 -8.21 24.78
CA ASN A 611 11.29 -9.54 25.27
C ASN A 611 12.13 -9.51 26.55
N GLU A 612 13.12 -8.62 26.66
CA GLU A 612 13.89 -8.38 27.89
C GLU A 612 12.98 -7.87 29.02
N ARG A 613 11.94 -7.08 28.71
CA ARG A 613 10.96 -6.63 29.71
C ARG A 613 10.03 -7.77 30.14
N ILE A 614 9.62 -8.64 29.23
CA ILE A 614 8.88 -9.87 29.58
C ILE A 614 9.75 -10.80 30.42
N GLU A 615 11.02 -10.99 30.04
CA GLU A 615 11.96 -11.85 30.76
C GLU A 615 12.27 -11.29 32.15
N ASN A 616 12.44 -9.98 32.30
CA ASN A 616 12.58 -9.33 33.60
C ASN A 616 11.33 -9.47 34.47
N LEU A 617 10.13 -9.29 33.90
CA LEU A 617 8.87 -9.51 34.63
C LEU A 617 8.65 -10.98 35.01
N MET A 618 9.08 -11.93 34.17
CA MET A 618 9.06 -13.36 34.48
C MET A 618 10.08 -13.72 35.56
N ASN A 619 11.27 -13.12 35.53
CA ASN A 619 12.32 -13.34 36.53
C ASN A 619 11.99 -12.69 37.88
N GLU A 620 11.32 -11.54 37.91
CA GLU A 620 10.78 -10.95 39.15
C GLU A 620 9.67 -11.82 39.74
N ASN A 621 8.74 -12.31 38.91
CA ASN A 621 7.71 -13.28 39.36
C ASN A 621 8.33 -14.61 39.83
N ALA A 622 9.39 -15.08 39.17
CA ALA A 622 10.10 -16.29 39.56
C ALA A 622 10.83 -16.11 40.90
N LYS A 623 11.46 -14.95 41.15
CA LYS A 623 12.09 -14.62 42.44
C LYS A 623 11.08 -14.49 43.58
N GLU A 624 9.90 -13.92 43.33
CA GLU A 624 8.81 -13.88 44.33
C GLU A 624 8.27 -15.28 44.64
N ARG A 625 8.11 -16.13 43.61
CA ARG A 625 7.72 -17.55 43.79
C ARG A 625 8.80 -18.35 44.50
N GLU A 626 10.08 -18.14 44.20
CA GLU A 626 11.20 -18.81 44.85
C GLU A 626 11.33 -18.39 46.33
N GLY A 627 11.04 -17.11 46.64
CA GLY A 627 10.94 -16.62 48.02
C GLY A 627 9.80 -17.26 48.82
N MET A 628 8.63 -17.45 48.19
CA MET A 628 7.52 -18.17 48.81
C MET A 628 7.79 -19.67 48.96
N ILE A 629 8.37 -20.31 47.95
CA ILE A 629 8.74 -21.74 47.99
C ILE A 629 9.78 -22.00 49.08
N LYS A 630 10.82 -21.17 49.22
CA LYS A 630 11.80 -21.27 50.31
C LYS A 630 11.17 -21.08 51.70
N GLY A 631 10.15 -20.21 51.82
CA GLY A 631 9.36 -20.04 53.04
C GLY A 631 8.53 -21.28 53.40
N TYR A 632 7.98 -21.97 52.41
CA TYR A 632 7.24 -23.23 52.62
C TYR A 632 8.17 -24.42 52.85
N GLU A 633 9.32 -24.49 52.18
CA GLU A 633 10.33 -25.54 52.38
C GLU A 633 10.95 -25.49 53.78
N SER A 634 11.14 -24.30 54.36
CA SER A 634 11.61 -24.16 55.74
C SER A 634 10.61 -24.72 56.75
N LYS A 635 9.30 -24.47 56.57
CA LYS A 635 8.24 -25.02 57.44
C LYS A 635 8.02 -26.53 57.24
N ILE A 636 8.18 -27.01 56.01
CA ILE A 636 8.12 -28.45 55.71
C ILE A 636 9.32 -29.17 56.32
N ASN A 637 10.52 -28.59 56.31
CA ASN A 637 11.68 -29.22 56.94
C ASN A 637 11.62 -29.24 58.47
N GLU A 638 11.07 -28.22 59.13
CA GLU A 638 10.84 -28.25 60.58
C GLU A 638 9.89 -29.38 60.98
N THR A 639 8.78 -29.55 60.27
CA THR A 639 7.82 -30.65 60.51
C THR A 639 8.39 -32.03 60.15
N ARG A 640 9.27 -32.12 59.13
CA ARG A 640 9.93 -33.36 58.72
C ARG A 640 11.00 -33.83 59.72
N ILE A 641 11.68 -32.91 60.40
CA ILE A 641 12.66 -33.22 61.46
C ILE A 641 11.96 -33.75 62.72
N GLU A 642 10.78 -33.23 63.06
CA GLU A 642 9.99 -33.74 64.19
C GLU A 642 9.40 -35.12 63.92
N LEU A 643 8.90 -35.38 62.71
CA LEU A 643 8.41 -36.71 62.30
C LEU A 643 9.55 -37.74 62.15
N GLY A 644 10.73 -37.32 61.67
CA GLY A 644 11.90 -38.20 61.50
C GLY A 644 12.44 -38.79 62.81
N ARG A 645 12.29 -38.08 63.95
CA ARG A 645 12.69 -38.60 65.27
C ARG A 645 11.77 -39.68 65.81
N TYR A 646 10.52 -39.75 65.35
CA TYR A 646 9.54 -40.72 65.82
C TYR A 646 9.57 -42.04 65.02
N TYR A 647 9.89 -41.98 63.72
CA TYR A 647 9.96 -43.17 62.85
C TYR A 647 11.35 -43.83 62.74
N GLY A 648 12.42 -43.17 63.20
CA GLY A 648 13.80 -43.71 63.13
C GLY A 648 14.01 -45.03 63.88
N ALA A 649 13.34 -45.22 65.02
CA ALA A 649 13.49 -46.44 65.83
C ALA A 649 12.77 -47.67 65.23
N GLU A 650 11.75 -47.47 64.38
CA GLU A 650 11.01 -48.55 63.72
C GLU A 650 11.68 -48.95 62.39
N ILE A 651 12.36 -48.00 61.72
CA ILE A 651 13.14 -48.24 60.51
C ILE A 651 14.40 -49.07 60.81
N GLU A 652 15.08 -48.85 61.95
CA GLU A 652 16.27 -49.67 62.31
C GLU A 652 15.93 -51.16 62.50
N LYS A 653 14.73 -51.50 62.96
CA LYS A 653 14.28 -52.91 63.03
C LYS A 653 13.95 -53.50 61.66
N GLN A 654 13.48 -52.70 60.71
CA GLN A 654 13.23 -53.15 59.34
C GLN A 654 14.51 -53.24 58.49
N VAL A 655 15.52 -52.40 58.76
CA VAL A 655 16.82 -52.45 58.08
C VAL A 655 17.60 -53.73 58.40
N VAL A 656 17.50 -54.27 59.62
CA VAL A 656 18.10 -55.59 59.96
C VAL A 656 17.43 -56.72 59.18
N ARG A 657 16.10 -56.65 58.98
CA ARG A 657 15.33 -57.64 58.22
C ARG A 657 15.52 -57.52 56.70
N ILE A 658 15.81 -56.32 56.20
CA ILE A 658 16.19 -56.07 54.81
C ILE A 658 17.60 -56.58 54.53
N LYS A 659 18.57 -56.41 55.44
CA LYS A 659 19.93 -56.98 55.29
C LYS A 659 19.96 -58.51 55.27
N GLU A 660 19.07 -59.18 55.99
CA GLU A 660 18.92 -60.64 55.93
C GLU A 660 18.26 -61.13 54.62
N LEU A 661 17.49 -60.28 53.95
CA LEU A 661 16.89 -60.57 52.64
C LEU A 661 17.83 -60.20 51.48
N GLU A 662 18.61 -59.13 51.61
CA GLU A 662 19.67 -58.73 50.67
C GLU A 662 20.76 -59.80 50.59
N GLY A 663 21.18 -60.40 51.72
CA GLY A 663 22.13 -61.52 51.71
C GLY A 663 21.59 -62.82 51.06
N LYS A 664 20.26 -62.97 50.95
CA LYS A 664 19.63 -64.07 50.20
C LYS A 664 19.43 -63.74 48.73
N ILE A 665 19.29 -62.46 48.37
CA ILE A 665 19.18 -61.98 46.99
C ILE A 665 20.56 -61.96 46.33
N GLU A 666 21.62 -61.53 47.02
CA GLU A 666 23.01 -61.59 46.51
C GLU A 666 23.47 -63.05 46.26
N ALA A 667 23.03 -64.01 47.08
CA ALA A 667 23.31 -65.43 46.85
C ALA A 667 22.55 -66.00 45.64
N MET A 668 21.36 -65.49 45.32
CA MET A 668 20.61 -65.87 44.12
C MET A 668 21.08 -65.13 42.86
N GLU A 669 21.63 -63.92 43.01
CA GLU A 669 22.23 -63.15 41.91
C GLU A 669 23.60 -63.69 41.52
N LEU A 670 24.41 -64.20 42.46
CA LEU A 670 25.63 -64.95 42.14
C LEU A 670 25.35 -66.25 41.38
N ASP A 671 24.29 -66.99 41.74
CA ASP A 671 23.90 -68.24 41.05
C ASP A 671 23.27 -67.97 39.67
N ARG A 672 22.62 -66.80 39.49
CA ARG A 672 22.14 -66.32 38.18
C ARG A 672 23.27 -65.80 37.29
N GLU A 673 24.24 -65.07 37.85
CA GLU A 673 25.43 -64.62 37.12
C GLU A 673 26.27 -65.81 36.67
N GLU A 674 26.41 -66.84 37.51
CA GLU A 674 27.14 -68.07 37.17
C GLU A 674 26.41 -68.93 36.11
N GLN A 675 25.07 -68.93 36.08
CA GLN A 675 24.29 -69.54 34.99
C GLN A 675 24.35 -68.74 33.68
N THR A 676 24.37 -67.40 33.71
CA THR A 676 24.59 -66.58 32.51
C THR A 676 26.04 -66.61 32.01
N LYS A 677 27.00 -66.88 32.89
CA LYS A 677 28.41 -67.08 32.53
C LYS A 677 28.62 -68.44 31.87
N ARG A 678 27.98 -69.52 32.37
CA ARG A 678 28.01 -70.85 31.74
C ARG A 678 27.28 -70.91 30.39
N LEU A 679 26.24 -70.10 30.17
CA LEU A 679 25.59 -69.97 28.86
C LEU A 679 26.39 -69.11 27.87
N LYS A 680 27.12 -68.08 28.33
CA LYS A 680 28.02 -67.29 27.47
C LYS A 680 29.32 -68.03 27.13
N GLU A 681 29.88 -68.79 28.07
CA GLU A 681 31.05 -69.64 27.83
C GLU A 681 30.70 -70.82 26.90
N GLY A 682 29.47 -71.37 26.96
CA GLY A 682 28.99 -72.38 26.01
C GLY A 682 28.83 -71.88 24.56
N TYR A 683 28.38 -70.63 24.36
CA TYR A 683 28.30 -70.04 23.02
C TYR A 683 29.64 -69.52 22.49
N GLU A 684 30.57 -69.11 23.36
CA GLU A 684 31.94 -68.77 22.98
C GLU A 684 32.82 -70.00 22.72
N GLU A 685 32.53 -71.16 23.32
CA GLU A 685 33.22 -72.42 23.04
C GLU A 685 32.74 -73.08 21.74
N GLU A 686 31.47 -72.96 21.35
CA GLU A 686 31.00 -73.36 20.02
C GLU A 686 31.56 -72.44 18.90
N LEU A 687 31.72 -71.14 19.17
CA LEU A 687 32.39 -70.20 18.25
C LEU A 687 33.90 -70.47 18.17
N LYS A 688 34.58 -70.77 19.28
CA LYS A 688 35.99 -71.20 19.28
C LYS A 688 36.21 -72.56 18.64
N LEU A 689 35.24 -73.48 18.65
CA LEU A 689 35.33 -74.78 17.97
C LEU A 689 35.14 -74.65 16.44
N ILE A 690 34.33 -73.68 15.98
CA ILE A 690 34.19 -73.32 14.55
C ILE A 690 35.42 -72.53 14.06
N GLU A 691 35.96 -71.64 14.88
CA GLU A 691 37.17 -70.87 14.56
C GLU A 691 38.45 -71.69 14.67
N ALA A 692 38.54 -72.68 15.58
CA ALA A 692 39.68 -73.60 15.67
C ALA A 692 39.72 -74.60 14.52
N LYS A 693 38.57 -75.11 14.05
CA LYS A 693 38.52 -75.94 12.82
C LYS A 693 38.88 -75.13 11.56
N ARG A 694 38.53 -73.84 11.49
CA ARG A 694 38.98 -72.93 10.42
C ARG A 694 40.46 -72.54 10.56
N LYS A 695 41.01 -72.47 11.78
CA LYS A 695 42.44 -72.19 12.01
C LYS A 695 43.32 -73.38 11.69
N GLU A 696 42.91 -74.61 11.97
CA GLU A 696 43.67 -75.82 11.58
C GLU A 696 43.69 -76.03 10.07
N GLU A 697 42.60 -75.75 9.33
CA GLU A 697 42.61 -75.77 7.87
C GLU A 697 43.50 -74.65 7.28
N ILE A 698 43.48 -73.44 7.87
CA ILE A 698 44.31 -72.31 7.43
C ILE A 698 45.80 -72.51 7.76
N GLU A 699 46.14 -73.17 8.87
CA GLU A 699 47.54 -73.41 9.25
C GLU A 699 48.17 -74.56 8.46
N VAL A 700 47.39 -75.58 8.07
CA VAL A 700 47.82 -76.61 7.10
C VAL A 700 48.05 -75.99 5.72
N TYR A 701 47.17 -75.10 5.26
CA TYR A 701 47.40 -74.36 4.01
C TYR A 701 48.54 -73.34 4.10
N LYS A 702 48.82 -72.75 5.27
CA LYS A 702 49.98 -71.87 5.44
C LYS A 702 51.31 -72.61 5.46
N GLN A 703 51.38 -73.78 6.09
CA GLN A 703 52.60 -74.60 6.10
C GLN A 703 52.87 -75.17 4.69
N GLU A 704 51.85 -75.62 3.96
CA GLU A 704 52.00 -76.04 2.55
C GLU A 704 52.34 -74.86 1.62
N ILE A 705 51.80 -73.66 1.87
CA ILE A 705 52.17 -72.46 1.11
C ILE A 705 53.59 -72.00 1.48
N GLU A 706 54.04 -72.04 2.73
CA GLU A 706 55.41 -71.66 3.11
C GLU A 706 56.46 -72.65 2.59
N ASP A 707 56.20 -73.94 2.60
CA ASP A 707 57.11 -74.96 2.05
C ASP A 707 57.15 -74.89 0.50
N ILE A 708 56.02 -74.65 -0.17
CA ILE A 708 55.97 -74.37 -1.61
C ILE A 708 56.66 -73.03 -1.93
N THR A 709 56.50 -71.99 -1.10
CA THR A 709 57.09 -70.67 -1.34
C THR A 709 58.60 -70.65 -1.09
N LEU A 710 59.12 -71.47 -0.17
CA LEU A 710 60.57 -71.64 0.03
C LEU A 710 61.20 -72.41 -1.14
N GLU A 711 60.55 -73.46 -1.64
CA GLU A 711 61.02 -74.24 -2.79
C GLU A 711 60.91 -73.46 -4.12
N PHE A 712 59.88 -72.61 -4.28
CA PHE A 712 59.77 -71.66 -5.39
C PHE A 712 60.73 -70.48 -5.25
N SER A 713 61.05 -69.99 -4.05
CA SER A 713 62.04 -68.93 -3.83
C SER A 713 63.46 -69.38 -4.23
N GLU A 714 63.84 -70.61 -3.93
CA GLU A 714 65.17 -71.13 -4.27
C GLU A 714 65.28 -71.55 -5.75
N LYS A 715 64.21 -72.06 -6.36
CA LYS A 715 64.15 -72.27 -7.82
C LYS A 715 64.03 -70.95 -8.59
N ALA A 716 63.32 -69.94 -8.06
CA ALA A 716 63.20 -68.62 -8.67
C ALA A 716 64.52 -67.86 -8.68
N LYS A 717 65.33 -67.90 -7.62
CA LYS A 717 66.68 -67.31 -7.62
C LYS A 717 67.61 -67.95 -8.66
N LEU A 718 67.51 -69.26 -8.85
CA LEU A 718 68.33 -69.99 -9.83
C LEU A 718 67.85 -69.77 -11.29
N TYR A 719 66.56 -69.52 -11.49
CA TYR A 719 66.00 -69.10 -12.78
C TYR A 719 66.24 -67.61 -13.06
N GLU A 720 66.18 -66.73 -12.06
CA GLU A 720 66.49 -65.30 -12.18
C GLU A 720 67.95 -65.07 -12.57
N GLU A 721 68.92 -65.77 -11.98
CA GLU A 721 70.33 -65.61 -12.40
C GLU A 721 70.59 -66.08 -13.84
N ARG A 722 69.89 -67.12 -14.32
CA ARG A 722 69.97 -67.55 -15.72
C ARG A 722 69.22 -66.60 -16.66
N TYR A 723 68.06 -66.08 -16.23
CA TYR A 723 67.25 -65.15 -17.00
C TYR A 723 67.91 -63.77 -17.12
N ILE A 724 68.52 -63.25 -16.04
CA ILE A 724 69.25 -61.97 -16.03
C ILE A 724 70.46 -62.01 -16.97
N ASN A 725 71.20 -63.12 -17.02
CA ASN A 725 72.32 -63.25 -17.96
C ASN A 725 71.85 -63.36 -19.42
N THR A 726 70.71 -64.01 -19.67
CA THR A 726 70.12 -64.06 -21.02
C THR A 726 69.49 -62.72 -21.44
N ILE A 727 68.94 -61.95 -20.49
CA ILE A 727 68.45 -60.58 -20.70
C ILE A 727 69.62 -59.66 -21.07
N LYS A 728 70.76 -59.71 -20.37
CA LYS A 728 71.91 -58.85 -20.69
C LYS A 728 72.46 -59.08 -22.11
N GLU A 729 72.43 -60.31 -22.61
CA GLU A 729 72.82 -60.61 -24.00
C GLU A 729 71.76 -60.15 -25.01
N LYS A 730 70.47 -60.30 -24.70
CA LYS A 730 69.38 -59.80 -25.55
C LYS A 730 69.30 -58.27 -25.56
N ASP A 731 69.54 -57.61 -24.44
CA ASP A 731 69.56 -56.14 -24.33
C ASP A 731 70.70 -55.55 -25.16
N LYS A 732 71.84 -56.24 -25.26
CA LYS A 732 72.94 -55.81 -26.13
C LYS A 732 72.54 -55.86 -27.61
N LEU A 733 71.87 -56.93 -28.04
CA LEU A 733 71.34 -57.08 -29.40
C LEU A 733 70.17 -56.11 -29.69
N ILE A 734 69.28 -55.90 -28.73
CA ILE A 734 68.16 -54.95 -28.84
C ILE A 734 68.70 -53.53 -28.98
N ASN A 735 69.71 -53.13 -28.20
CA ASN A 735 70.29 -51.80 -28.28
C ASN A 735 71.00 -51.53 -29.63
N GLU A 736 71.63 -52.55 -30.24
CA GLU A 736 72.21 -52.44 -31.59
C GLU A 736 71.13 -52.31 -32.69
N VAL A 737 69.97 -52.96 -32.52
CA VAL A 737 68.84 -52.82 -33.45
C VAL A 737 68.12 -51.49 -33.26
N ILE A 738 67.93 -51.04 -32.01
CA ILE A 738 67.31 -49.74 -31.68
C ILE A 738 68.14 -48.61 -32.26
N THR A 739 69.47 -48.62 -32.08
CA THR A 739 70.34 -47.58 -32.63
C THR A 739 70.31 -47.53 -34.16
N LYS A 740 70.25 -48.67 -34.85
CA LYS A 740 70.04 -48.68 -36.31
C LYS A 740 68.69 -48.11 -36.73
N TYR A 741 67.62 -48.53 -36.06
CA TYR A 741 66.27 -48.07 -36.37
C TYR A 741 66.06 -46.58 -36.06
N GLU A 742 66.72 -46.05 -35.03
CA GLU A 742 66.65 -44.63 -34.67
C GLU A 742 67.39 -43.73 -35.65
N VAL A 743 68.51 -44.19 -36.21
CA VAL A 743 69.20 -43.46 -37.29
C VAL A 743 68.33 -43.41 -38.54
N GLU A 744 67.76 -44.54 -38.98
CA GLU A 744 66.86 -44.59 -40.14
C GLU A 744 65.58 -43.76 -39.91
N LYS A 745 64.99 -43.81 -38.71
CA LYS A 745 63.84 -43.00 -38.33
C LYS A 745 64.15 -41.50 -38.34
N GLN A 746 65.33 -41.08 -37.86
CA GLN A 746 65.73 -39.67 -37.87
C GLN A 746 66.00 -39.15 -39.28
N GLU A 747 66.57 -39.95 -40.17
CA GLU A 747 66.76 -39.58 -41.57
C GLU A 747 65.44 -39.45 -42.31
N LEU A 748 64.52 -40.41 -42.12
CA LEU A 748 63.19 -40.38 -42.71
C LEU A 748 62.34 -39.21 -42.16
N ALA A 749 62.45 -38.91 -40.85
CA ALA A 749 61.77 -37.78 -40.23
C ALA A 749 62.23 -36.43 -40.81
N LYS A 750 63.54 -36.24 -41.02
CA LYS A 750 64.09 -35.02 -41.65
C LYS A 750 63.61 -34.85 -43.10
N GLU A 751 63.41 -35.95 -43.82
CA GLU A 751 62.90 -35.92 -45.19
C GLU A 751 61.40 -35.57 -45.24
N TYR A 752 60.59 -36.14 -44.34
CA TYR A 752 59.18 -35.78 -44.21
C TYR A 752 58.97 -34.35 -43.69
N GLU A 753 59.77 -33.88 -42.74
CA GLU A 753 59.73 -32.48 -42.26
C GLU A 753 60.00 -31.49 -43.39
N LYS A 754 60.97 -31.77 -44.26
CA LYS A 754 61.22 -30.93 -45.45
C LYS A 754 60.04 -30.92 -46.42
N ARG A 755 59.42 -32.07 -46.68
CA ARG A 755 58.22 -32.13 -47.55
C ARG A 755 57.01 -31.43 -46.94
N ILE A 756 56.79 -31.58 -45.64
CA ILE A 756 55.71 -30.90 -44.91
C ILE A 756 55.93 -29.39 -44.92
N ALA A 757 57.17 -28.92 -44.72
CA ALA A 757 57.50 -27.50 -44.76
C ALA A 757 57.28 -26.87 -46.15
N ILE A 758 57.62 -27.59 -47.23
CA ILE A 758 57.35 -27.13 -48.60
C ILE A 758 55.85 -27.09 -48.87
N SER A 759 55.12 -28.14 -48.52
CA SER A 759 53.66 -28.20 -48.72
C SER A 759 52.90 -27.17 -47.87
N HIS A 760 53.34 -26.90 -46.63
CA HIS A 760 52.79 -25.81 -45.82
C HIS A 760 53.02 -24.44 -46.43
N ARG A 761 54.21 -24.20 -47.00
CA ARG A 761 54.52 -22.93 -47.65
C ARG A 761 53.66 -22.71 -48.90
N GLU A 762 53.46 -23.75 -49.70
CA GLU A 762 52.59 -23.70 -50.88
C GLU A 762 51.12 -23.50 -50.50
N LEU A 763 50.64 -24.15 -49.43
CA LEU A 763 49.29 -23.95 -48.92
C LEU A 763 49.09 -22.55 -48.33
N GLU A 764 50.09 -22.00 -47.62
CA GLU A 764 50.01 -20.65 -47.06
C GLU A 764 50.04 -19.59 -48.16
N ASP A 765 50.86 -19.78 -49.20
CA ASP A 765 50.88 -18.90 -50.37
C ASP A 765 49.56 -18.96 -51.16
N GLN A 766 48.93 -20.13 -51.29
CA GLN A 766 47.61 -20.27 -51.89
C GLN A 766 46.51 -19.63 -51.03
N LYS A 767 46.57 -19.83 -49.72
CA LYS A 767 45.65 -19.21 -48.76
C LYS A 767 45.75 -17.70 -48.80
N ASN A 768 46.95 -17.12 -48.80
CA ASN A 768 47.17 -15.68 -48.90
C ASN A 768 46.65 -15.10 -50.22
N ARG A 769 46.78 -15.84 -51.34
CA ARG A 769 46.21 -15.43 -52.63
C ARG A 769 44.69 -15.45 -52.60
N LEU A 770 44.08 -16.52 -52.10
CA LEU A 770 42.63 -16.63 -51.98
C LEU A 770 42.06 -15.61 -50.99
N GLU A 771 42.75 -15.31 -49.90
CA GLU A 771 42.36 -14.26 -48.95
C GLU A 771 42.40 -12.88 -49.60
N ASN A 772 43.44 -12.55 -50.37
CA ASN A 772 43.51 -11.29 -51.11
C ASN A 772 42.44 -11.19 -52.22
N GLU A 773 42.17 -12.28 -52.94
CA GLU A 773 41.07 -12.33 -53.91
C GLU A 773 39.70 -12.16 -53.24
N LEU A 774 39.51 -12.77 -52.06
CA LEU A 774 38.28 -12.69 -51.29
C LEU A 774 38.10 -11.31 -50.63
N ILE A 775 39.17 -10.64 -50.23
CA ILE A 775 39.16 -9.23 -49.79
C ILE A 775 38.78 -8.32 -50.95
N ASN A 776 39.42 -8.47 -52.12
CA ASN A 776 39.10 -7.67 -53.30
C ASN A 776 37.65 -7.89 -53.79
N LEU A 777 37.16 -9.14 -53.74
CA LEU A 777 35.76 -9.47 -54.03
C LEU A 777 34.81 -8.87 -52.99
N LYS A 778 35.16 -8.91 -51.70
CA LYS A 778 34.38 -8.27 -50.64
C LYS A 778 34.34 -6.76 -50.80
N GLU A 779 35.46 -6.09 -51.02
CA GLU A 779 35.50 -4.63 -51.20
C GLU A 779 34.77 -4.17 -52.48
N ASN A 780 34.82 -4.97 -53.56
CA ASN A 780 34.04 -4.69 -54.77
C ASN A 780 32.53 -4.93 -54.54
N ARG A 781 32.15 -6.02 -53.86
CA ARG A 781 30.74 -6.26 -53.51
C ARG A 781 30.22 -5.25 -52.49
N GLU A 782 31.03 -4.82 -51.54
CA GLU A 782 30.69 -3.77 -50.59
C GLU A 782 30.54 -2.41 -51.27
N ARG A 783 31.38 -2.08 -52.26
CA ARG A 783 31.17 -0.90 -53.13
C ARG A 783 29.89 -1.01 -53.95
N GLU A 784 29.63 -2.13 -54.62
CA GLU A 784 28.39 -2.36 -55.37
C GLU A 784 27.15 -2.26 -54.47
N ILE A 785 27.21 -2.83 -53.26
CA ILE A 785 26.14 -2.77 -52.27
C ILE A 785 25.98 -1.34 -51.74
N LYS A 786 27.07 -0.59 -51.50
CA LYS A 786 27.02 0.80 -51.01
C LYS A 786 26.50 1.76 -52.08
N ASP A 787 26.80 1.52 -53.34
CA ASP A 787 26.25 2.25 -54.48
C ASP A 787 24.75 1.94 -54.67
N LEU A 788 24.34 0.67 -54.56
CA LEU A 788 22.92 0.28 -54.55
C LEU A 788 22.17 0.86 -53.36
N ILE A 789 22.77 0.86 -52.16
CA ILE A 789 22.20 1.47 -50.95
C ILE A 789 22.04 2.97 -51.17
N SER A 790 23.05 3.68 -51.68
CA SER A 790 22.95 5.12 -52.01
C SER A 790 21.88 5.40 -53.06
N GLU A 791 21.72 4.54 -54.08
CA GLU A 791 20.64 4.66 -55.07
C GLU A 791 19.25 4.46 -54.44
N TYR A 792 19.08 3.46 -53.56
CA TYR A 792 17.83 3.20 -52.86
C TYR A 792 17.54 4.23 -51.77
N GLU A 793 18.54 4.76 -51.07
CA GLU A 793 18.42 5.84 -50.09
C GLU A 793 18.02 7.14 -50.78
N ASN A 794 18.54 7.44 -51.98
CA ASN A 794 18.08 8.59 -52.77
C ASN A 794 16.63 8.41 -53.27
N LYS A 795 16.23 7.18 -53.65
CA LYS A 795 14.83 6.85 -53.99
C LYS A 795 13.92 6.88 -52.75
N LEU A 796 14.43 6.51 -51.58
CA LEU A 796 13.71 6.55 -50.31
C LEU A 796 13.53 8.01 -49.87
N ASN A 797 14.60 8.81 -49.85
CA ASN A 797 14.58 10.23 -49.53
C ASN A 797 13.66 11.02 -50.47
N SER A 798 13.63 10.71 -51.76
CA SER A 798 12.68 11.34 -52.69
C SER A 798 11.22 10.93 -52.44
N LYS A 799 10.96 9.67 -52.03
CA LYS A 799 9.63 9.20 -51.64
C LYS A 799 9.20 9.71 -50.26
N GLU A 800 10.12 9.83 -49.31
CA GLU A 800 9.88 10.42 -48.00
C GLU A 800 9.59 11.90 -48.14
N LYS A 801 10.33 12.61 -49.00
CA LYS A 801 10.01 13.99 -49.37
C LYS A 801 8.65 14.10 -50.06
N PHE A 802 8.27 13.13 -50.90
CA PHE A 802 6.93 13.07 -51.50
C PHE A 802 5.81 12.75 -50.48
N ILE A 803 6.06 11.85 -49.52
CA ILE A 803 5.11 11.52 -48.44
C ILE A 803 4.98 12.69 -47.47
N TRP A 804 6.09 13.36 -47.16
CA TRP A 804 6.11 14.58 -46.35
C TRP A 804 5.31 15.68 -47.04
N ASN A 805 5.51 15.85 -48.35
CA ASN A 805 4.72 16.74 -49.20
C ASN A 805 3.21 16.40 -49.15
N LEU A 806 2.83 15.15 -49.41
CA LEU A 806 1.43 14.69 -49.39
C LEU A 806 0.78 14.80 -48.02
N ARG A 807 1.53 14.49 -46.96
CA ARG A 807 1.10 14.65 -45.58
C ARG A 807 0.76 16.09 -45.40
N SER A 808 1.68 17.01 -45.67
CA SER A 808 1.49 18.45 -45.49
C SER A 808 0.40 19.05 -46.42
N GLU A 809 0.04 18.39 -47.52
CA GLU A 809 -1.08 18.76 -48.42
C GLU A 809 -2.47 18.34 -47.87
N LEU A 810 -2.60 17.11 -47.37
CA LEU A 810 -3.79 16.66 -46.60
C LEU A 810 -3.90 17.39 -45.28
N GLU A 811 -2.73 17.62 -44.74
CA GLU A 811 -2.56 18.40 -43.59
C GLU A 811 -2.96 19.79 -43.86
N ASN A 812 -3.25 20.32 -45.12
CA ASN A 812 -3.61 21.68 -45.69
C ASN A 812 -5.12 21.97 -45.88
N ARG A 813 -5.81 21.11 -46.62
CA ARG A 813 -6.83 20.22 -46.03
C ARG A 813 -7.87 20.66 -44.97
N MET A 814 -7.84 19.85 -43.92
CA MET A 814 -8.40 20.00 -42.57
C MET A 814 -8.41 21.40 -41.91
N GLU A 815 -7.62 22.42 -42.31
CA GLU A 815 -7.62 23.71 -41.63
C GLU A 815 -8.47 24.71 -42.38
N GLU A 816 -8.46 24.65 -43.70
CA GLU A 816 -9.51 25.31 -44.45
C GLU A 816 -10.89 24.85 -43.94
N MET A 817 -10.98 23.63 -43.39
CA MET A 817 -12.16 23.16 -42.65
C MET A 817 -12.20 23.66 -41.20
N LYS A 818 -11.11 23.60 -40.43
CA LYS A 818 -11.08 24.08 -39.03
C LYS A 818 -11.43 25.57 -38.93
N ASN A 819 -10.88 26.42 -39.78
CA ASN A 819 -11.16 27.86 -39.82
C ASN A 819 -12.64 28.16 -40.15
N ARG A 820 -13.27 27.34 -41.00
CA ARG A 820 -14.71 27.41 -41.26
C ARG A 820 -15.51 27.02 -40.02
N TYR A 821 -15.17 25.90 -39.39
CA TYR A 821 -15.87 25.44 -38.19
C TYR A 821 -15.65 26.36 -36.98
N GLU A 822 -14.48 26.96 -36.81
CA GLU A 822 -14.24 27.94 -35.74
C GLU A 822 -15.05 29.21 -35.92
N SER A 823 -15.22 29.66 -37.15
CA SER A 823 -16.10 30.79 -37.47
C SER A 823 -17.57 30.47 -37.14
N GLU A 824 -18.02 29.26 -37.46
CA GLU A 824 -19.38 28.79 -37.12
C GLU A 824 -19.57 28.59 -35.62
N ILE A 825 -18.60 27.96 -34.94
CA ILE A 825 -18.64 27.74 -33.48
C ILE A 825 -18.65 29.07 -32.74
N SER A 826 -17.84 30.05 -33.16
CA SER A 826 -17.83 31.39 -32.57
C SER A 826 -19.19 32.08 -32.71
N TYR A 827 -19.81 31.98 -33.89
CA TYR A 827 -21.16 32.50 -34.12
C TYR A 827 -22.20 31.80 -33.25
N ILE A 828 -22.19 30.47 -33.18
CA ILE A 828 -23.13 29.66 -32.37
C ILE A 828 -22.94 29.96 -30.88
N LYS A 829 -21.69 30.07 -30.39
CA LYS A 829 -21.37 30.35 -28.98
C LYS A 829 -21.83 31.75 -28.56
N ALA A 830 -21.65 32.75 -29.42
CA ALA A 830 -22.15 34.10 -29.17
C ALA A 830 -23.68 34.15 -29.12
N ASN A 831 -24.35 33.35 -29.95
CA ASN A 831 -25.81 33.31 -29.99
C ASN A 831 -26.40 32.53 -28.80
N SER A 832 -25.80 31.38 -28.45
CA SER A 832 -26.22 30.58 -27.30
C SER A 832 -25.94 31.28 -25.97
N GLN A 833 -24.84 32.04 -25.85
CA GLN A 833 -24.61 32.89 -24.67
C GLN A 833 -25.70 33.95 -24.50
N LYS A 834 -26.10 34.62 -25.58
CA LYS A 834 -27.22 35.58 -25.53
C LYS A 834 -28.53 34.92 -25.12
N GLU A 835 -28.77 33.71 -25.57
CA GLU A 835 -29.98 32.94 -25.24
C GLU A 835 -29.96 32.43 -23.79
N VAL A 836 -28.82 31.97 -23.29
CA VAL A 836 -28.62 31.59 -21.88
C VAL A 836 -28.79 32.80 -20.97
N GLU A 837 -28.28 33.96 -21.35
CA GLU A 837 -28.40 35.19 -20.55
C GLU A 837 -29.85 35.69 -20.52
N LYS A 838 -30.59 35.54 -21.62
CA LYS A 838 -32.03 35.76 -21.68
C LYS A 838 -32.80 34.78 -20.79
N LEU A 839 -32.53 33.47 -20.90
CA LEU A 839 -33.15 32.44 -20.07
C LEU A 839 -32.83 32.62 -18.58
N LYS A 840 -31.60 33.04 -18.24
CA LYS A 840 -31.21 33.35 -16.87
C LYS A 840 -32.01 34.52 -16.32
N ASN A 841 -32.21 35.59 -17.10
CA ASN A 841 -33.04 36.72 -16.71
C ASN A 841 -34.52 36.33 -16.59
N ASP A 842 -35.02 35.50 -17.50
CA ASP A 842 -36.39 34.98 -17.45
C ASP A 842 -36.60 34.09 -16.21
N TYR A 843 -35.64 33.20 -15.92
CA TYR A 843 -35.64 32.36 -14.72
C TYR A 843 -35.59 33.18 -13.44
N LEU A 844 -34.73 34.20 -13.38
CA LEU A 844 -34.63 35.10 -12.22
C LEU A 844 -35.97 35.82 -11.99
N ASN A 845 -36.60 36.29 -13.07
CA ASN A 845 -37.90 36.94 -13.01
C ASN A 845 -39.02 35.98 -12.60
N THR A 846 -39.00 34.72 -13.04
CA THR A 846 -39.97 33.71 -12.58
C THR A 846 -39.74 33.34 -11.12
N PHE A 847 -38.48 33.19 -10.71
CA PHE A 847 -38.10 32.88 -9.33
C PHE A 847 -38.51 34.00 -8.38
N GLU A 848 -38.26 35.27 -8.73
CA GLU A 848 -38.70 36.43 -7.96
C GLU A 848 -40.24 36.49 -7.82
N LYS A 849 -40.97 36.19 -8.91
CA LYS A 849 -42.45 36.11 -8.86
C LYS A 849 -42.95 34.96 -8.00
N GLU A 850 -42.27 33.81 -8.04
CA GLU A 850 -42.66 32.64 -7.26
C GLU A 850 -42.31 32.79 -5.78
N LYS A 851 -41.14 33.37 -5.49
CA LYS A 851 -40.74 33.81 -4.16
C LYS A 851 -41.76 34.79 -3.58
N ALA A 852 -42.19 35.80 -4.35
CA ALA A 852 -43.23 36.74 -3.91
C ALA A 852 -44.57 36.05 -3.63
N LYS A 853 -44.93 35.01 -4.41
CA LYS A 853 -46.12 34.18 -4.14
C LYS A 853 -45.98 33.36 -2.86
N TYR A 854 -44.83 32.73 -2.63
CA TYR A 854 -44.58 31.96 -1.41
C TYR A 854 -44.50 32.86 -0.18
N GLU A 855 -43.90 34.04 -0.29
CA GLU A 855 -43.90 35.05 0.78
C GLU A 855 -45.32 35.53 1.10
N SER A 856 -46.17 35.73 0.07
CA SER A 856 -47.59 36.02 0.27
C SER A 856 -48.35 34.85 0.92
N LEU A 857 -48.09 33.61 0.50
CA LEU A 857 -48.73 32.42 1.06
C LEU A 857 -48.30 32.17 2.51
N ILE A 858 -47.02 32.41 2.83
CA ILE A 858 -46.50 32.35 4.20
C ILE A 858 -47.13 33.45 5.04
N ALA A 859 -47.28 34.67 4.50
CA ALA A 859 -47.98 35.75 5.19
C ALA A 859 -49.45 35.38 5.45
N GLU A 860 -50.15 34.78 4.48
CA GLU A 860 -51.53 34.29 4.64
C GLU A 860 -51.64 33.15 5.66
N MET A 861 -50.74 32.16 5.62
CA MET A 861 -50.70 31.08 6.62
C MET A 861 -50.40 31.61 8.01
N ASN A 862 -49.45 32.53 8.15
CA ASN A 862 -49.15 33.15 9.43
C ASN A 862 -50.34 33.95 9.96
N ASN A 863 -51.05 34.68 9.10
CA ASN A 863 -52.25 35.40 9.49
C ASN A 863 -53.39 34.42 9.87
N SER A 864 -53.53 33.31 9.15
CA SER A 864 -54.49 32.24 9.48
C SER A 864 -54.17 31.58 10.82
N HIS A 865 -52.92 31.19 11.05
CA HIS A 865 -52.47 30.62 12.32
C HIS A 865 -52.56 31.62 13.46
N GLN A 866 -52.36 32.90 13.20
CA GLN A 866 -52.52 33.95 14.20
C GLN A 866 -54.00 34.16 14.53
N LEU A 867 -54.90 34.14 13.55
CA LEU A 867 -56.35 34.17 13.78
C LEU A 867 -56.85 32.92 14.50
N GLU A 868 -56.30 31.74 14.18
CA GLU A 868 -56.61 30.48 14.86
C GLU A 868 -56.06 30.45 16.30
N SER A 869 -54.85 30.96 16.51
CA SER A 869 -54.25 31.14 17.84
C SER A 869 -54.99 32.16 18.68
N ASP A 870 -55.44 33.27 18.08
CA ASP A 870 -56.27 34.29 18.74
C ASP A 870 -57.69 33.76 19.02
N GLY A 871 -58.22 32.92 18.13
CA GLY A 871 -59.48 32.18 18.31
C GLY A 871 -59.39 31.20 19.46
N LEU A 872 -58.37 30.34 19.47
CA LEU A 872 -58.06 29.42 20.56
C LEU A 872 -57.77 30.16 21.86
N ARG A 873 -57.04 31.28 21.83
CA ARG A 873 -56.85 32.14 23.02
C ARG A 873 -58.16 32.66 23.55
N LYS A 874 -59.07 33.16 22.70
CA LYS A 874 -60.40 33.58 23.13
C LYS A 874 -61.24 32.42 23.67
N GLU A 875 -61.13 31.24 23.08
CA GLU A 875 -61.80 30.03 23.57
C GLU A 875 -61.23 29.58 24.91
N TYR A 876 -59.91 29.60 25.09
CA TYR A 876 -59.24 29.32 26.35
C TYR A 876 -59.52 30.40 27.40
N GLU A 877 -59.54 31.68 27.03
CA GLU A 877 -59.91 32.77 27.94
C GLU A 877 -61.38 32.67 28.35
N ASN A 878 -62.28 32.31 27.44
CA ASN A 878 -63.66 32.01 27.77
C ASN A 878 -63.79 30.75 28.62
N ALA A 879 -63.05 29.68 28.33
CA ALA A 879 -63.04 28.47 29.13
C ALA A 879 -62.47 28.74 30.52
N ILE A 880 -61.39 29.49 30.65
CA ILE A 880 -60.79 29.94 31.92
C ILE A 880 -61.78 30.84 32.65
N SER A 881 -62.47 31.77 31.97
CA SER A 881 -63.49 32.62 32.57
C SER A 881 -64.68 31.80 33.08
N ILE A 882 -65.16 30.82 32.31
CA ILE A 882 -66.22 29.89 32.70
C ILE A 882 -65.77 28.99 33.85
N TYR A 883 -64.55 28.46 33.81
CA TYR A 883 -63.98 27.66 34.91
C TYR A 883 -63.76 28.51 36.16
N LYS A 884 -63.31 29.75 36.02
CA LYS A 884 -63.12 30.69 37.13
C LYS A 884 -64.46 31.13 37.71
N ALA A 885 -65.49 31.32 36.89
CA ALA A 885 -66.86 31.58 37.34
C ALA A 885 -67.46 30.35 38.04
N LYS A 886 -67.30 29.14 37.48
CA LYS A 886 -67.74 27.88 38.12
C LYS A 886 -66.98 27.59 39.41
N MET A 887 -65.68 27.87 39.46
CA MET A 887 -64.83 27.73 40.64
C MET A 887 -65.16 28.79 41.67
N GLN A 888 -65.45 30.03 41.28
CA GLN A 888 -65.96 31.05 42.20
C GLN A 888 -67.37 30.73 42.70
N GLU A 889 -68.22 30.11 41.88
CA GLU A 889 -69.55 29.65 42.28
C GLU A 889 -69.46 28.42 43.19
N SER A 890 -68.51 27.50 42.97
CA SER A 890 -68.24 26.38 43.87
C SER A 890 -67.64 26.89 45.18
N LEU A 891 -66.65 27.79 45.14
CA LEU A 891 -66.09 28.45 46.32
C LEU A 891 -67.14 29.28 47.06
N LYS A 892 -68.11 29.87 46.36
CA LYS A 892 -69.22 30.59 46.98
C LYS A 892 -70.23 29.64 47.61
N LYS A 893 -70.60 28.54 46.95
CA LYS A 893 -71.45 27.49 47.54
C LYS A 893 -70.77 26.79 48.72
N GLU A 894 -69.46 26.58 48.63
CA GLU A 894 -68.65 25.96 49.67
C GLU A 894 -68.40 26.94 50.82
N LYS A 895 -68.17 28.23 50.54
CA LYS A 895 -68.20 29.28 51.58
C LYS A 895 -69.57 29.41 52.20
N ASP A 896 -70.66 29.38 51.44
CA ASP A 896 -72.02 29.48 51.97
C ASP A 896 -72.37 28.23 52.80
N ASN A 897 -71.86 27.05 52.42
CA ASN A 897 -71.94 25.84 53.22
C ASN A 897 -71.09 25.94 54.49
N PHE A 898 -69.84 26.42 54.41
CA PHE A 898 -69.01 26.67 55.59
C PHE A 898 -69.59 27.79 56.45
N THR A 899 -70.29 28.78 55.89
CA THR A 899 -70.92 29.85 56.67
C THR A 899 -72.18 29.31 57.35
N LYS A 900 -72.92 28.41 56.71
CA LYS A 900 -74.02 27.67 57.34
C LYS A 900 -73.52 26.70 58.42
N GLU A 901 -72.42 26.01 58.17
CA GLU A 901 -71.79 25.08 59.09
C GLU A 901 -71.14 25.82 60.26
N ILE A 902 -70.51 26.98 60.02
CA ILE A 902 -70.06 27.91 61.06
C ILE A 902 -71.27 28.45 61.81
N SER A 903 -72.37 28.85 61.16
CA SER A 903 -73.56 29.31 61.90
C SER A 903 -74.20 28.20 62.73
N TYR A 904 -74.21 26.97 62.22
CA TYR A 904 -74.69 25.78 62.93
C TYR A 904 -73.75 25.41 64.08
N LEU A 905 -72.44 25.51 63.89
CA LEU A 905 -71.43 25.27 64.93
C LEU A 905 -71.40 26.41 65.94
N GLU A 906 -71.65 27.66 65.56
CA GLU A 906 -71.80 28.80 66.45
C GLU A 906 -73.11 28.71 67.24
N GLU A 907 -74.19 28.24 66.64
CA GLU A 907 -75.44 27.94 67.32
C GLU A 907 -75.30 26.73 68.26
N LEU A 908 -74.60 25.68 67.82
CA LEU A 908 -74.24 24.52 68.65
C LEU A 908 -73.30 24.94 69.78
N ASN A 909 -72.33 25.82 69.54
CA ASN A 909 -71.38 26.30 70.54
C ASN A 909 -72.00 27.35 71.47
N ALA A 910 -73.01 28.10 71.02
CA ALA A 910 -73.84 28.96 71.86
C ALA A 910 -74.80 28.12 72.71
N ASN A 911 -75.33 27.02 72.18
CA ASN A 911 -76.15 26.06 72.92
C ASN A 911 -75.30 25.27 73.91
N LEU A 912 -74.11 24.81 73.52
CA LEU A 912 -73.11 24.21 74.42
C LEU A 912 -72.63 25.22 75.45
N SER A 913 -72.38 26.48 75.08
CA SER A 913 -72.02 27.52 76.05
C SER A 913 -73.16 27.83 77.01
N LYS A 914 -74.42 27.80 76.56
CA LYS A 914 -75.59 27.90 77.44
C LYS A 914 -75.78 26.65 78.30
N GLU A 915 -75.48 25.46 77.78
CA GLU A 915 -75.47 24.22 78.56
C GLU A 915 -74.32 24.19 79.56
N TYR A 916 -73.14 24.68 79.20
CA TYR A 916 -71.99 24.85 80.07
C TYR A 916 -72.26 25.93 81.11
N LEU A 917 -72.91 27.05 80.77
CA LEU A 917 -73.36 28.03 81.76
C LEU A 917 -74.44 27.45 82.66
N ASN A 918 -75.39 26.67 82.14
CA ASN A 918 -76.39 25.97 82.97
C ASN A 918 -75.77 24.86 83.82
N LEU A 919 -74.74 24.17 83.31
CA LEU A 919 -73.99 23.14 84.03
C LEU A 919 -73.09 23.77 85.08
N ASP A 920 -72.51 24.94 84.81
CA ASP A 920 -71.66 25.68 85.73
C ASP A 920 -72.53 26.43 86.76
N GLU A 921 -73.73 26.89 86.41
CA GLU A 921 -74.74 27.36 87.36
C GLU A 921 -75.28 26.20 88.21
N LYS A 922 -75.57 25.03 87.61
CA LYS A 922 -75.92 23.82 88.36
C LYS A 922 -74.75 23.31 89.20
N PHE A 923 -73.51 23.42 88.73
CA PHE A 923 -72.31 23.03 89.48
C PHE A 923 -72.06 24.00 90.61
N ASN A 924 -72.25 25.30 90.40
CA ASN A 924 -72.18 26.32 91.45
C ASN A 924 -73.35 26.21 92.44
N GLN A 925 -74.53 25.80 91.99
CA GLN A 925 -75.68 25.53 92.83
C GLN A 925 -75.48 24.25 93.64
N ILE A 926 -74.99 23.17 93.02
CA ILE A 926 -74.54 21.95 93.69
C ILE A 926 -73.37 22.27 94.63
N THR A 927 -72.44 23.16 94.29
CA THR A 927 -71.30 23.52 95.15
C THR A 927 -71.76 24.39 96.32
N LYS A 928 -72.73 25.29 96.12
CA LYS A 928 -73.41 26.01 97.21
C LYS A 928 -74.24 25.06 98.08
N GLU A 929 -74.94 24.11 97.50
CA GLU A 929 -75.68 23.07 98.21
C GLU A 929 -74.73 22.14 98.97
N ASN A 930 -73.61 21.73 98.38
CA ASN A 930 -72.60 20.87 98.99
C ASN A 930 -71.79 21.62 100.06
N ASN A 931 -71.58 22.93 99.91
CA ASN A 931 -71.03 23.79 100.96
C ASN A 931 -72.06 24.05 102.06
N SER A 932 -73.35 24.19 101.75
CA SER A 932 -74.42 24.31 102.74
C SER A 932 -74.68 22.99 103.46
N LEU A 933 -74.53 21.86 102.77
CA LEU A 933 -74.61 20.51 103.32
C LEU A 933 -73.35 20.17 104.09
N LYS A 934 -72.16 20.64 103.70
CA LYS A 934 -70.94 20.58 104.52
C LYS A 934 -71.07 21.46 105.76
N LEU A 935 -71.63 22.66 105.65
CA LEU A 935 -71.95 23.49 106.82
C LEU A 935 -72.97 22.80 107.70
N ARG A 936 -74.00 22.18 107.13
CA ARG A 936 -75.04 21.45 107.87
C ARG A 936 -74.55 20.12 108.44
N ILE A 937 -73.61 19.44 107.78
CA ILE A 937 -72.89 18.27 108.28
C ILE A 937 -71.95 18.70 109.39
N ASN A 938 -71.23 19.81 109.26
CA ASN A 938 -70.38 20.36 110.32
C ASN A 938 -71.20 20.89 111.49
N GLU A 939 -72.40 21.44 111.25
CA GLU A 939 -73.36 21.85 112.28
C GLU A 939 -74.01 20.63 112.92
N ILE A 940 -74.31 19.56 112.17
CA ILE A 940 -74.81 18.29 112.68
C ILE A 940 -73.70 17.52 113.42
N GLU A 941 -72.46 17.58 112.98
CA GLU A 941 -71.28 17.03 113.66
C GLU A 941 -70.94 17.86 114.88
N ALA A 942 -71.11 19.19 114.85
CA ALA A 942 -71.02 20.04 116.02
C ALA A 942 -72.20 19.80 116.97
N ASP A 943 -73.43 19.57 116.48
CA ASP A 943 -74.61 19.25 117.30
C ASP A 943 -74.56 17.82 117.83
N TYR A 944 -74.00 16.86 117.10
CA TYR A 944 -73.74 15.51 117.58
C TYR A 944 -72.53 15.47 118.48
N SER A 945 -71.49 16.27 118.25
CA SER A 945 -70.35 16.38 119.16
C SER A 945 -70.75 17.16 120.41
N ASN A 946 -71.64 18.15 120.31
CA ASN A 946 -72.27 18.84 121.44
C ASN A 946 -73.33 17.98 122.13
N LYS A 947 -74.09 17.14 121.42
CA LYS A 947 -74.98 16.12 122.03
C LYS A 947 -74.19 14.96 122.60
N ILE A 948 -73.06 14.57 122.04
CA ILE A 948 -72.18 13.55 122.60
C ILE A 948 -71.48 14.13 123.82
N THR A 949 -70.97 15.36 123.80
CA THR A 949 -70.42 16.00 125.01
C THR A 949 -71.49 16.33 126.03
N LYS A 950 -72.71 16.70 125.63
CA LYS A 950 -73.84 16.91 126.55
C LYS A 950 -74.42 15.60 127.09
N GLN A 951 -74.52 14.54 126.29
CA GLN A 951 -74.87 13.18 126.74
C GLN A 951 -73.73 12.55 127.51
N LYS A 952 -72.47 12.88 127.25
CA LYS A 952 -71.31 12.44 128.03
C LYS A 952 -71.19 13.23 129.32
N MET A 953 -71.56 14.52 129.36
CA MET A 953 -71.73 15.29 130.60
C MET A 953 -72.99 14.88 131.37
N GLU A 954 -74.09 14.53 130.71
CA GLU A 954 -75.31 14.00 131.33
C GLU A 954 -75.11 12.55 131.78
N PHE A 955 -74.33 11.73 131.06
CA PHE A 955 -73.93 10.38 131.49
C PHE A 955 -72.83 10.44 132.54
N GLU A 956 -71.87 11.36 132.50
CA GLU A 956 -70.90 11.58 133.58
C GLU A 956 -71.58 12.23 134.80
N ALA A 957 -72.62 13.05 134.63
CA ALA A 957 -73.44 13.58 135.72
C ALA A 957 -74.45 12.55 136.24
N ASP A 958 -74.99 11.65 135.42
CA ASP A 958 -75.85 10.53 135.85
C ASP A 958 -75.02 9.38 136.42
N LEU A 959 -73.78 9.17 135.97
CA LEU A 959 -72.81 8.24 136.56
C LEU A 959 -72.22 8.83 137.83
N ASN A 960 -71.89 10.13 137.90
CA ASN A 960 -71.55 10.77 139.17
C ASN A 960 -72.76 10.89 140.10
N SER A 961 -73.98 11.10 139.60
CA SER A 961 -75.20 11.08 140.42
C SER A 961 -75.49 9.66 140.91
N LYS A 962 -75.35 8.62 140.08
CA LYS A 962 -75.50 7.21 140.49
C LYS A 962 -74.34 6.68 141.33
N VAL A 963 -73.13 7.24 141.20
CA VAL A 963 -72.00 6.95 142.09
C VAL A 963 -72.17 7.71 143.41
N VAL A 964 -72.61 8.96 143.42
CA VAL A 964 -72.96 9.72 144.64
C VAL A 964 -74.24 9.19 145.29
N GLU A 965 -75.16 8.59 144.53
CA GLU A 965 -76.37 7.93 145.01
C GLU A 965 -76.07 6.49 145.43
N GLN A 966 -75.18 5.73 144.78
CA GLN A 966 -74.71 4.43 145.31
C GLN A 966 -73.82 4.62 146.53
N VAL A 967 -72.89 5.57 146.53
CA VAL A 967 -72.09 5.94 147.71
C VAL A 967 -73.01 6.54 148.75
N GLY A 968 -74.01 7.35 148.38
CA GLY A 968 -75.02 7.91 149.28
C GLY A 968 -76.01 6.89 149.85
N ILE A 969 -76.36 5.84 149.10
CA ILE A 969 -77.18 4.69 149.53
C ILE A 969 -76.33 3.71 150.34
N GLN A 970 -75.04 3.53 150.02
CA GLN A 970 -74.14 2.73 150.84
C GLN A 970 -73.77 3.46 152.14
N THR A 971 -73.59 4.77 152.11
CA THR A 971 -73.38 5.61 153.29
C THR A 971 -74.67 5.81 154.08
N ARG A 972 -75.86 5.90 153.46
CA ARG A 972 -77.16 5.83 154.18
C ARG A 972 -77.46 4.45 154.73
N ASN A 973 -77.19 3.36 154.02
CA ASN A 973 -77.39 2.02 154.56
C ASN A 973 -76.37 1.68 155.68
N LEU A 974 -75.19 2.31 155.67
CA LEU A 974 -74.23 2.24 156.77
C LEU A 974 -74.61 3.17 157.93
N LEU A 975 -75.10 4.38 157.66
CA LEU A 975 -75.58 5.32 158.68
C LEU A 975 -76.91 4.87 159.30
N GLU A 976 -77.85 4.29 158.54
CA GLU A 976 -79.09 3.68 159.04
C GLU A 976 -78.79 2.39 159.81
N LYS A 977 -77.74 1.63 159.45
CA LYS A 977 -77.28 0.51 160.29
C LYS A 977 -76.60 1.00 161.58
N ILE A 978 -75.82 2.07 161.51
CA ILE A 978 -75.21 2.70 162.70
C ILE A 978 -76.30 3.30 163.58
N GLU A 979 -77.27 4.01 163.05
CA GLU A 979 -78.40 4.62 163.76
C GLU A 979 -79.40 3.57 164.26
N TYR A 980 -79.56 2.44 163.56
CA TYR A 980 -80.27 1.26 164.06
C TYR A 980 -79.53 0.64 165.25
N TYR A 981 -78.21 0.44 165.17
CA TYR A 981 -77.43 -0.09 166.31
C TYR A 981 -77.28 0.92 167.45
N GLU A 982 -77.22 2.23 167.20
CA GLU A 982 -77.17 3.28 168.22
C GLU A 982 -78.53 3.46 168.91
N ASN A 983 -79.65 3.31 168.18
CA ASN A 983 -80.99 3.28 168.78
C ASN A 983 -81.30 1.96 169.47
N GLU A 984 -80.74 0.83 169.02
CA GLU A 984 -80.84 -0.46 169.72
C GLU A 984 -79.98 -0.47 171.00
N ILE A 985 -78.78 0.13 170.96
CA ILE A 985 -77.94 0.38 172.14
C ILE A 985 -78.62 1.38 173.10
N SER A 986 -79.23 2.45 172.59
CA SER A 986 -79.97 3.42 173.42
C SER A 986 -81.26 2.84 174.01
N ARG A 987 -81.96 1.94 173.29
CA ARG A 987 -83.10 1.17 173.83
C ARG A 987 -82.66 0.16 174.89
N LEU A 988 -81.52 -0.50 174.71
CA LEU A 988 -80.98 -1.44 175.70
C LEU A 988 -80.48 -0.70 176.95
N ILE A 989 -79.86 0.48 176.81
CA ILE A 989 -79.44 1.33 177.93
C ILE A 989 -80.66 1.94 178.67
N SER A 990 -81.72 2.33 177.94
CA SER A 990 -82.95 2.83 178.56
C SER A 990 -83.79 1.72 179.23
N ASN A 991 -83.72 0.47 178.74
CA ASN A 991 -84.33 -0.69 179.40
C ASN A 991 -83.53 -1.15 180.63
N LEU A 992 -82.20 -1.00 180.64
CA LEU A 992 -81.35 -1.19 181.82
C LEU A 992 -81.68 -0.14 182.91
N ASN A 993 -81.81 1.14 182.54
CA ASN A 993 -82.17 2.19 183.49
C ASN A 993 -83.62 2.14 183.99
N PHE A 994 -84.55 1.53 183.24
CA PHE A 994 -85.93 1.30 183.69
C PHE A 994 -86.02 0.10 184.64
N LYS A 995 -85.27 -0.98 184.39
CA LYS A 995 -85.15 -2.16 185.29
C LYS A 995 -84.44 -1.84 186.61
N ASP A 996 -83.43 -0.96 186.60
CA ASP A 996 -82.75 -0.51 187.82
C ASP A 996 -83.60 0.42 188.69
N LYS A 997 -84.57 1.14 188.09
CA LYS A 997 -85.52 2.00 188.81
C LYS A 997 -86.69 1.19 189.39
N GLU A 998 -87.18 0.18 188.66
CA GLU A 998 -88.19 -0.79 189.12
C GLU A 998 -87.67 -1.65 190.29
N TYR A 999 -86.36 -1.97 190.32
CA TYR A 999 -85.75 -2.73 191.41
C TYR A 999 -85.50 -1.88 192.68
N MET A 1000 -85.14 -0.59 192.53
CA MET A 1000 -85.04 0.32 193.67
C MET A 1000 -86.41 0.62 194.31
N GLU A 1001 -87.47 0.72 193.51
CA GLU A 1001 -88.85 0.87 194.01
C GLU A 1001 -89.37 -0.40 194.71
N LEU A 1002 -88.99 -1.60 194.25
CA LEU A 1002 -89.26 -2.88 194.94
C LEU A 1002 -88.47 -3.02 196.26
N LYS A 1003 -87.28 -2.41 196.35
CA LYS A 1003 -86.46 -2.38 197.57
C LYS A 1003 -87.04 -1.45 198.64
N GLU A 1004 -87.57 -0.29 198.26
CA GLU A 1004 -88.26 0.63 199.18
C GLU A 1004 -89.62 0.09 199.67
N GLN A 1005 -90.35 -0.66 198.83
CA GLN A 1005 -91.61 -1.29 199.24
C GLN A 1005 -91.42 -2.45 200.24
N LEU A 1006 -90.30 -3.18 200.16
CA LEU A 1006 -89.95 -4.23 201.13
C LEU A 1006 -89.48 -3.66 202.49
N GLU A 1007 -88.80 -2.50 202.49
CA GLU A 1007 -88.43 -1.81 203.73
C GLU A 1007 -89.63 -1.16 204.45
N PHE A 1008 -90.71 -0.80 203.72
CA PHE A 1008 -91.97 -0.37 204.33
C PHE A 1008 -92.74 -1.53 204.98
N ILE A 1009 -92.73 -2.72 204.38
CA ILE A 1009 -93.34 -3.93 204.96
C ILE A 1009 -92.61 -4.37 206.24
N ASN A 1010 -91.28 -4.22 206.29
CA ASN A 1010 -90.50 -4.50 207.49
C ASN A 1010 -90.84 -3.57 208.67
N ARG A 1011 -91.19 -2.30 208.41
CA ARG A 1011 -91.63 -1.35 209.47
C ARG A 1011 -93.07 -1.56 209.94
N ASP A 1012 -93.95 -2.08 209.09
CA ASP A 1012 -95.34 -2.39 209.50
C ASP A 1012 -95.43 -3.66 210.36
N TRP A 1013 -94.57 -4.65 210.11
CA TRP A 1013 -94.50 -5.87 210.92
C TRP A 1013 -93.79 -5.66 212.27
N GLU A 1014 -92.82 -4.75 212.36
CA GLU A 1014 -92.22 -4.35 213.66
C GLU A 1014 -93.17 -3.51 214.53
N ASN A 1015 -94.10 -2.73 213.95
CA ASN A 1015 -95.13 -2.03 214.73
C ASN A 1015 -96.26 -2.97 215.18
N LYS A 1016 -96.45 -4.11 214.50
CA LYS A 1016 -97.33 -5.20 214.93
C LYS A 1016 -96.75 -6.08 216.04
N PHE A 1017 -95.49 -5.86 216.45
CA PHE A 1017 -95.02 -6.31 217.76
C PHE A 1017 -95.96 -5.84 218.88
N LYS A 1018 -96.46 -4.61 218.83
CA LYS A 1018 -96.79 -3.92 220.09
C LYS A 1018 -98.26 -3.97 220.50
N THR A 1019 -99.12 -4.66 219.74
CA THR A 1019 -100.55 -4.81 220.05
C THR A 1019 -100.97 -6.23 220.44
N PHE A 1020 -100.26 -7.29 220.02
CA PHE A 1020 -100.59 -8.66 220.45
C PHE A 1020 -99.91 -9.10 221.76
N GLU A 1021 -99.02 -8.27 222.30
CA GLU A 1021 -98.49 -8.37 223.68
C GLU A 1021 -99.46 -7.78 224.74
N LYS A 1022 -100.72 -7.47 224.39
CA LYS A 1022 -101.73 -6.93 225.35
C LYS A 1022 -103.08 -7.66 225.39
N GLN A 1023 -103.30 -8.72 224.61
CA GLN A 1023 -104.58 -9.44 224.60
C GLN A 1023 -104.50 -10.95 224.93
N LEU A 1024 -103.33 -11.50 225.19
CA LEU A 1024 -103.22 -12.72 225.97
C LEU A 1024 -102.04 -12.56 226.92
N ILE A 1025 -102.36 -12.75 228.21
CA ILE A 1025 -101.42 -12.93 229.33
C ILE A 1025 -100.23 -13.80 228.93
#